data_AF-A0AAW1N5F1-F1
#
_entry.id   AF-A0AAW1N5F1-F1
#
_cell.length_a   1.000
_cell.length_b   1.000
_cell.length_c   1.000
_cell.angle_alpha   90.00
_cell.angle_beta   90.00
_cell.angle_gamma   90.00
#
_symmetry.space_group_name_H-M   'P 1'
#
loop_
_entity.id
_entity.type
_entity.pdbx_description
1 polymer ?
#
loop_
_entity_poly.entity_id
_entity_poly.type
_entity_poly.pdbx_seq_one_letter_code
_entity_poly.pdbx_strand_id
1 'polypeptide(L)'
;MSSKQLSRRTSTLSRLKKIGHRDLTTRRAHVTDVQAIKRLTTDSTHKLFGPVDIEDLIHLSYITLVLEDHKNLVAALCVNNYPNVPSIPPWAWQHWMASKYRMEKCNSRNTLWIHLAVYDREHRHDFMVPMVLALFTKCSYVQHVIMVIPPGLFANLDWLENLGMDLLPYSFEDSKSVQKLYIIVRQHYMRTYKIRQAVAEDNDDLVSLINTHSKTLKHLYGDYYIAEIILKRDLHKDRHLIVAEYEGEAVAVLCLNRHLNYKIATECFQLTTFYALKKPHAKDILHLSKQQAEDDTEGNVSLYSFVFVCSETECRLEPVAIESTDDTIIDLNKTLDDISILSEEALDDISILSEEVYEEEEPDEEFFPFRGHANPDISYDALEFTERQLESWRKVAGKSSHDVFEDETIATFNGPENAFTMEIAAARPKHEDALNELLEASFEVFPKRDYCIMTLPSQSYNFPLATKVFVRAAPKPESDFSQELYIVHHSAIAGHLEVREAYRCDYVLVRKLLRKVTKGESVLKEFQVWMESEDDTYKAYLFFSDTTLIGLAILSEVQDWEYIISHYQLATWTDTSKHKVGSRGCIVHFVLSPVFQRHNRFFLLELHRLSDYSILFYIIRPADVEATSSKALCCVLGDLIPVIPSKIPEYCTVTASSWNLPEAVGRVERPYAIYLSTPVFCGLTRQEINDRIIVVGASDVGIAFLVGLIFHSTHHNIRVTFNNIILVSAHGLVPYRSNRFRDIMTPNTSEVSGYYLSLLSLSTYVTVITGVMSAIDRKNKCIVVNGTNLNYDLLFLTCGKQYQMPKRTEDKRGQTVERPNNVFVVNTETANGGEAEQCTLRGLVQEDHPGDIIVYGYTLDAYCCVEAVIELGVPYNRIYFVLPPRTNEDPYVHNTIFNDNDVEDAVNAKIKAHERR
;
A
#
# COMPACT_ATOMS: atom_id res chain seq x y z
N MET A 1 27.61 8.51 -28.59
CA MET A 1 26.31 8.36 -29.30
C MET A 1 26.57 8.32 -30.80
N SER A 2 26.00 7.37 -31.53
CA SER A 2 26.14 7.29 -33.00
C SER A 2 25.33 8.39 -33.71
N SER A 3 25.76 8.86 -34.88
CA SER A 3 25.08 9.92 -35.66
C SER A 3 23.60 9.61 -35.98
N LYS A 4 23.24 8.32 -36.12
CA LYS A 4 21.86 7.86 -36.30
C LYS A 4 21.00 7.98 -35.03
N GLN A 5 21.60 7.84 -33.85
CA GLN A 5 20.88 7.99 -32.58
C GLN A 5 20.57 9.46 -32.29
N LEU A 6 21.51 10.36 -32.60
CA LEU A 6 21.33 11.80 -32.43
C LEU A 6 20.15 12.31 -33.28
N SER A 7 20.13 11.98 -34.58
CA SER A 7 19.08 12.37 -35.53
C SER A 7 17.67 11.95 -35.09
N ARG A 8 17.51 10.77 -34.48
CA ARG A 8 16.21 10.27 -34.00
C ARG A 8 15.71 11.01 -32.78
N ARG A 9 16.59 11.28 -31.80
CA ARG A 9 16.22 12.08 -30.62
C ARG A 9 15.73 13.47 -31.04
N THR A 10 16.39 14.09 -32.02
CA THR A 10 15.96 15.37 -32.60
C THR A 10 14.58 15.26 -33.29
N SER A 11 14.30 14.15 -33.98
CA SER A 11 13.00 13.89 -34.61
C SER A 11 11.88 13.74 -33.57
N THR A 12 12.08 12.96 -32.50
CA THR A 12 11.10 12.81 -31.41
C THR A 12 10.81 14.14 -30.72
N LEU A 13 11.86 14.91 -30.40
CA LEU A 13 11.73 16.24 -29.79
C LEU A 13 10.99 17.22 -30.71
N SER A 14 11.22 17.15 -32.03
CA SER A 14 10.48 17.98 -32.99
C SER A 14 8.99 17.61 -33.07
N ARG A 15 8.65 16.32 -32.96
CA ARG A 15 7.25 15.85 -32.89
C ARG A 15 6.60 16.28 -31.58
N LEU A 16 7.31 16.21 -30.46
CA LEU A 16 6.82 16.71 -29.17
C LEU A 16 6.50 18.21 -29.19
N LYS A 17 7.35 19.02 -29.85
CA LYS A 17 7.07 20.45 -30.05
C LYS A 17 5.84 20.70 -30.92
N LYS A 18 5.59 19.86 -31.93
CA LYS A 18 4.36 19.94 -32.76
C LYS A 18 3.11 19.49 -32.00
N ILE A 19 3.24 18.47 -31.14
CA ILE A 19 2.16 17.96 -30.29
C ILE A 19 1.75 19.01 -29.25
N GLY A 20 2.67 19.85 -28.76
CA GLY A 20 2.36 20.92 -27.80
C GLY A 20 1.33 21.95 -28.28
N HIS A 21 0.90 21.93 -29.55
CA HIS A 21 -0.20 22.75 -30.07
C HIS A 21 -1.58 22.05 -30.03
N ARG A 22 -1.65 20.74 -29.74
CA ARG A 22 -2.89 19.95 -29.60
C ARG A 22 -3.09 19.56 -28.14
N ASP A 23 -4.32 19.61 -27.65
CA ASP A 23 -4.67 19.23 -26.27
C ASP A 23 -4.87 17.71 -26.16
N LEU A 24 -3.76 16.98 -26.29
CA LEU A 24 -3.72 15.53 -26.24
C LEU A 24 -3.46 15.04 -24.80
N THR A 25 -4.40 14.27 -24.26
CA THR A 25 -4.29 13.73 -22.90
C THR A 25 -4.34 12.20 -22.92
N THR A 26 -3.53 11.56 -22.07
CA THR A 26 -3.52 10.10 -21.94
C THR A 26 -4.15 9.68 -20.62
N ARG A 27 -4.99 8.66 -20.67
CA ARG A 27 -5.54 8.03 -19.47
C ARG A 27 -5.65 6.52 -19.64
N ARG A 28 -5.94 5.81 -18.55
CA ARG A 28 -6.26 4.38 -18.61
C ARG A 28 -7.64 4.20 -19.26
N ALA A 29 -7.79 3.13 -20.03
CA ALA A 29 -9.08 2.73 -20.59
C ALA A 29 -10.03 2.23 -19.50
N HIS A 30 -11.31 2.50 -19.71
CA HIS A 30 -12.44 2.01 -18.92
C HIS A 30 -13.31 1.07 -19.77
N VAL A 31 -14.15 0.25 -19.12
CA VAL A 31 -15.06 -0.67 -19.82
C VAL A 31 -16.02 0.08 -20.77
N THR A 32 -16.38 1.32 -20.43
CA THR A 32 -17.19 2.20 -21.30
C THR A 32 -16.50 2.55 -22.63
N ASP A 33 -15.17 2.46 -22.70
CA ASP A 33 -14.39 2.80 -23.89
C ASP A 33 -14.43 1.67 -24.95
N VAL A 34 -14.88 0.46 -24.59
CA VAL A 34 -14.90 -0.72 -25.48
C VAL A 34 -15.50 -0.41 -26.85
N GLN A 35 -16.65 0.28 -26.87
CA GLN A 35 -17.35 0.58 -28.13
C GLN A 35 -16.60 1.62 -28.98
N ALA A 36 -15.97 2.61 -28.35
CA ALA A 36 -15.16 3.60 -29.06
C ALA A 36 -13.91 2.95 -29.67
N ILE A 37 -13.23 2.07 -28.92
CA ILE A 37 -12.05 1.35 -29.39
C ILE A 37 -12.42 0.38 -30.53
N LYS A 38 -13.55 -0.33 -30.43
CA LYS A 38 -14.09 -1.18 -31.51
C LYS A 38 -14.40 -0.40 -32.81
N ARG A 39 -14.66 0.91 -32.74
CA ARG A 39 -14.84 1.73 -33.95
C ARG A 39 -13.51 2.11 -34.63
N LEU A 40 -12.41 2.09 -33.88
CA LEU A 40 -11.07 2.38 -34.38
C LEU A 40 -10.36 1.14 -34.95
N THR A 41 -10.86 -0.06 -34.67
CA THR A 41 -10.31 -1.30 -35.24
C THR A 41 -10.63 -1.41 -36.73
N THR A 42 -9.62 -1.77 -37.51
CA THR A 42 -9.75 -1.98 -38.96
C THR A 42 -9.24 -3.37 -39.36
N ASP A 43 -9.49 -3.78 -40.60
CA ASP A 43 -8.91 -5.03 -41.16
C ASP A 43 -7.38 -5.07 -41.04
N SER A 44 -6.72 -3.90 -41.10
CA SER A 44 -5.27 -3.81 -40.93
C SER A 44 -4.84 -4.13 -39.48
N THR A 45 -5.65 -3.73 -38.50
CA THR A 45 -5.46 -4.06 -37.08
C THR A 45 -5.53 -5.58 -36.88
N HIS A 46 -6.53 -6.25 -37.45
CA HIS A 46 -6.68 -7.70 -37.35
C HIS A 46 -5.56 -8.47 -38.03
N LYS A 47 -5.01 -7.96 -39.13
CA LYS A 47 -3.82 -8.56 -39.77
C LYS A 47 -2.57 -8.43 -38.91
N LEU A 48 -2.42 -7.34 -38.16
CA LEU A 48 -1.24 -7.06 -37.35
C LEU A 48 -1.26 -7.78 -35.99
N PHE A 49 -2.39 -7.74 -35.30
CA PHE A 49 -2.52 -8.24 -33.92
C PHE A 49 -3.34 -9.54 -33.80
N GLY A 50 -3.99 -9.97 -34.88
CA GLY A 50 -4.86 -11.15 -34.90
C GLY A 50 -6.34 -10.85 -34.58
N PRO A 51 -7.16 -11.91 -34.39
CA PRO A 51 -8.53 -11.78 -33.91
C PRO A 51 -8.51 -11.42 -32.42
N VAL A 52 -8.52 -10.13 -32.13
CA VAL A 52 -8.42 -9.59 -30.77
C VAL A 52 -9.81 -9.16 -30.30
N ASP A 53 -10.26 -9.70 -29.16
CA ASP A 53 -11.42 -9.14 -28.45
C ASP A 53 -10.97 -7.96 -27.57
N ILE A 54 -11.52 -6.79 -27.88
CA ILE A 54 -11.22 -5.54 -27.17
C ILE A 54 -11.66 -5.59 -25.71
N GLU A 55 -12.75 -6.29 -25.41
CA GLU A 55 -13.24 -6.42 -24.04
C GLU A 55 -12.30 -7.28 -23.21
N ASP A 56 -11.86 -8.42 -23.76
CA ASP A 56 -10.86 -9.29 -23.12
C ASP A 56 -9.56 -8.52 -22.85
N LEU A 57 -9.08 -7.71 -23.81
CA LEU A 57 -7.88 -6.92 -23.60
C LEU A 57 -8.00 -5.93 -22.44
N ILE A 58 -9.15 -5.28 -22.27
CA ILE A 58 -9.35 -4.32 -21.18
C ILE A 58 -9.38 -5.03 -19.83
N HIS A 59 -9.97 -6.23 -19.74
CA HIS A 59 -10.08 -7.00 -18.50
C HIS A 59 -8.84 -7.81 -18.13
N LEU A 60 -8.00 -8.17 -19.11
CA LEU A 60 -6.90 -9.13 -18.91
C LEU A 60 -5.51 -8.51 -19.11
N SER A 61 -5.38 -7.38 -19.81
CA SER A 61 -4.06 -6.79 -20.07
C SER A 61 -3.53 -6.00 -18.88
N TYR A 62 -2.20 -6.03 -18.74
CA TYR A 62 -1.50 -5.31 -17.67
C TYR A 62 -1.81 -3.80 -17.70
N ILE A 63 -1.63 -3.15 -18.86
CA ILE A 63 -1.92 -1.73 -19.05
C ILE A 63 -2.64 -1.50 -20.38
N THR A 64 -3.77 -0.81 -20.32
CA THR A 64 -4.49 -0.32 -21.50
C THR A 64 -4.65 1.20 -21.39
N LEU A 65 -4.05 1.93 -22.33
CA LEU A 65 -4.10 3.38 -22.41
C LEU A 65 -5.01 3.81 -23.56
N VAL A 66 -5.68 4.95 -23.36
CA VAL A 66 -6.39 5.68 -24.41
C VAL A 66 -5.82 7.09 -24.51
N LEU A 67 -5.87 7.64 -25.71
CA LEU A 67 -5.54 9.02 -26.02
C LEU A 67 -6.84 9.76 -26.32
N GLU A 68 -7.00 10.90 -25.67
CA GLU A 68 -8.13 11.80 -25.88
C GLU A 68 -7.65 13.10 -26.52
N ASP A 69 -8.39 13.56 -27.53
CA ASP A 69 -8.29 14.88 -28.12
C ASP A 69 -9.60 15.63 -27.84
N HIS A 70 -9.53 16.73 -27.08
CA HIS A 70 -10.72 17.47 -26.62
C HIS A 70 -11.81 16.56 -26.00
N LYS A 71 -11.40 15.60 -25.15
CA LYS A 71 -12.24 14.57 -24.48
C LYS A 71 -12.85 13.51 -25.42
N ASN A 72 -12.49 13.50 -26.70
CA ASN A 72 -12.87 12.41 -27.62
C ASN A 72 -11.77 11.36 -27.67
N LEU A 73 -12.13 10.09 -27.54
CA LEU A 73 -11.18 8.98 -27.65
C LEU A 73 -10.73 8.84 -29.11
N VAL A 74 -9.46 9.09 -29.38
CA VAL A 74 -8.87 9.08 -30.73
C VAL A 74 -7.93 7.91 -30.98
N ALA A 75 -7.38 7.29 -29.92
CA ALA A 75 -6.50 6.13 -30.06
C ALA A 75 -6.47 5.28 -28.78
N ALA A 76 -6.04 4.02 -28.90
CA ALA A 76 -5.81 3.11 -27.77
C ALA A 76 -4.57 2.21 -27.97
N LEU A 77 -3.91 1.88 -26.86
CA LEU A 77 -2.72 1.03 -26.80
C LEU A 77 -2.83 0.03 -25.63
N CYS A 78 -2.77 -1.26 -25.93
CA CYS A 78 -2.76 -2.33 -24.93
C CYS A 78 -1.37 -2.96 -24.86
N VAL A 79 -0.84 -3.14 -23.64
CA VAL A 79 0.47 -3.75 -23.41
C VAL A 79 0.46 -4.79 -22.28
N ASN A 80 1.33 -5.80 -22.43
CA ASN A 80 1.54 -6.90 -21.46
C ASN A 80 3.03 -7.17 -21.23
N ASN A 81 3.38 -7.96 -20.20
CA ASN A 81 4.74 -8.42 -19.88
C ASN A 81 5.17 -9.70 -20.64
N TYR A 82 4.46 -10.06 -21.72
CA TYR A 82 4.74 -11.17 -22.61
C TYR A 82 4.25 -10.85 -24.04
N PRO A 83 4.84 -11.43 -25.11
CA PRO A 83 4.45 -11.14 -26.49
C PRO A 83 3.09 -11.76 -26.86
N ASN A 84 2.37 -11.12 -27.78
CA ASN A 84 1.12 -11.64 -28.36
C ASN A 84 1.40 -12.66 -29.49
N VAL A 85 2.25 -13.65 -29.23
CA VAL A 85 2.57 -14.72 -30.19
C VAL A 85 1.96 -16.03 -29.69
N PRO A 86 0.89 -16.56 -30.32
CA PRO A 86 0.16 -17.71 -29.81
C PRO A 86 1.00 -18.98 -29.60
N SER A 87 2.08 -19.15 -30.37
CA SER A 87 2.98 -20.32 -30.26
C SER A 87 4.02 -20.20 -29.14
N ILE A 88 4.07 -19.07 -28.43
CA ILE A 88 5.05 -18.81 -27.38
C ILE A 88 4.29 -18.64 -26.07
N PRO A 89 4.45 -19.58 -25.12
CA PRO A 89 3.76 -19.44 -23.85
C PRO A 89 4.32 -18.25 -23.05
N PRO A 90 3.49 -17.58 -22.22
CA PRO A 90 3.90 -16.39 -21.47
C PRO A 90 5.11 -16.60 -20.56
N TRP A 91 5.36 -17.82 -20.08
CA TRP A 91 6.54 -18.11 -19.24
C TRP A 91 7.85 -18.23 -20.02
N ALA A 92 7.83 -18.63 -21.30
CA ALA A 92 9.05 -19.02 -22.05
C ALA A 92 9.59 -17.96 -23.03
N TRP A 93 8.92 -16.81 -23.17
CA TRP A 93 9.27 -15.85 -24.22
C TRP A 93 10.69 -15.27 -24.11
N GLN A 94 11.24 -15.18 -22.90
CA GLN A 94 12.60 -14.65 -22.70
C GLN A 94 13.64 -15.54 -23.39
N HIS A 95 13.50 -16.87 -23.28
CA HIS A 95 14.36 -17.82 -23.98
C HIS A 95 14.21 -17.72 -25.51
N TRP A 96 12.98 -17.55 -26.00
CA TRP A 96 12.72 -17.31 -27.43
C TRP A 96 13.42 -16.04 -27.92
N MET A 97 13.35 -14.95 -27.15
CA MET A 97 13.95 -13.67 -27.51
C MET A 97 15.48 -13.76 -27.53
N ALA A 98 16.10 -14.40 -26.53
CA ALA A 98 17.53 -14.63 -26.49
C ALA A 98 18.01 -15.53 -27.65
N SER A 99 17.32 -16.64 -27.90
CA SER A 99 17.73 -17.62 -28.93
C SER A 99 17.53 -17.13 -30.36
N LYS A 100 16.37 -16.52 -30.67
CA LYS A 100 16.03 -16.09 -32.03
C LYS A 100 16.52 -14.71 -32.39
N TYR A 101 16.61 -13.79 -31.43
CA TYR A 101 16.94 -12.39 -31.70
C TYR A 101 18.24 -11.92 -31.05
N ARG A 102 18.94 -12.78 -30.27
CA ARG A 102 20.19 -12.46 -29.55
C ARG A 102 20.08 -11.26 -28.60
N MET A 103 18.88 -11.06 -28.05
CA MET A 103 18.59 -9.99 -27.09
C MET A 103 18.51 -10.58 -25.68
N GLU A 104 19.66 -10.76 -25.06
CA GLU A 104 19.78 -11.37 -23.72
C GLU A 104 19.42 -10.42 -22.58
N LYS A 105 19.46 -9.10 -22.82
CA LYS A 105 19.17 -8.08 -21.79
C LYS A 105 17.68 -7.81 -21.59
N CYS A 106 16.79 -8.38 -22.40
CA CYS A 106 15.34 -8.21 -22.28
C CYS A 106 14.76 -9.25 -21.32
N ASN A 107 13.99 -8.78 -20.33
CA ASN A 107 13.31 -9.61 -19.34
C ASN A 107 11.91 -9.05 -19.03
N SER A 108 11.15 -9.78 -18.22
CA SER A 108 9.79 -9.41 -17.81
C SER A 108 9.68 -8.12 -17.00
N ARG A 109 10.76 -7.67 -16.34
CA ARG A 109 10.77 -6.41 -15.59
C ARG A 109 10.97 -5.18 -16.48
N ASN A 110 11.83 -5.30 -17.49
CA ASN A 110 12.27 -4.16 -18.31
C ASN A 110 11.62 -4.08 -19.71
N THR A 111 10.76 -5.03 -20.07
CA THR A 111 10.18 -5.15 -21.41
C THR A 111 8.66 -5.25 -21.35
N LEU A 112 7.97 -4.37 -22.09
CA LEU A 112 6.54 -4.47 -22.35
C LEU A 112 6.28 -4.77 -23.83
N TRP A 113 5.20 -5.49 -24.11
CA TRP A 113 4.83 -5.95 -25.43
C TRP A 113 3.50 -5.34 -25.86
N ILE A 114 3.44 -4.73 -27.04
CA ILE A 114 2.23 -4.16 -27.61
C ILE A 114 1.34 -5.29 -28.14
N HIS A 115 0.15 -5.41 -27.57
CA HIS A 115 -0.88 -6.38 -27.95
C HIS A 115 -1.95 -5.77 -28.85
N LEU A 116 -2.13 -4.46 -28.79
CA LEU A 116 -3.02 -3.70 -29.66
C LEU A 116 -2.54 -2.27 -29.77
N ALA A 117 -2.57 -1.71 -30.98
CA ALA A 117 -2.49 -0.28 -31.23
C ALA A 117 -3.56 0.10 -32.27
N VAL A 118 -4.44 1.03 -31.91
CA VAL A 118 -5.49 1.57 -32.79
C VAL A 118 -5.56 3.08 -32.68
N TYR A 119 -5.98 3.73 -33.76
CA TYR A 119 -5.96 5.18 -33.88
C TYR A 119 -6.96 5.64 -34.95
N ASP A 120 -7.43 6.87 -34.84
CA ASP A 120 -8.19 7.53 -35.90
C ASP A 120 -7.28 8.03 -37.03
N ARG A 121 -7.86 8.35 -38.18
CA ARG A 121 -7.07 8.74 -39.37
C ARG A 121 -6.30 10.05 -39.18
N GLU A 122 -6.80 10.98 -38.37
CA GLU A 122 -6.19 12.29 -38.16
C GLU A 122 -4.99 12.23 -37.23
N HIS A 123 -4.96 11.23 -36.35
CA HIS A 123 -3.95 11.01 -35.34
C HIS A 123 -2.92 9.92 -35.69
N ARG A 124 -2.92 9.44 -36.94
CA ARG A 124 -2.05 8.35 -37.43
C ARG A 124 -0.58 8.53 -37.07
N HIS A 125 -0.04 9.75 -37.10
CA HIS A 125 1.40 10.00 -36.99
C HIS A 125 1.86 10.60 -35.64
N ASP A 126 0.92 10.98 -34.77
CA ASP A 126 1.19 11.65 -33.50
C ASP A 126 0.68 10.87 -32.28
N PHE A 127 -0.19 9.86 -32.42
CA PHE A 127 -0.74 9.13 -31.26
C PHE A 127 0.28 8.30 -30.45
N MET A 128 1.29 7.71 -31.11
CA MET A 128 2.21 6.77 -30.43
C MET A 128 3.15 7.45 -29.43
N VAL A 129 3.62 8.66 -29.75
CA VAL A 129 4.61 9.37 -28.92
C VAL A 129 4.07 9.66 -27.51
N PRO A 130 2.88 10.29 -27.32
CA PRO A 130 2.35 10.53 -25.99
C PRO A 130 2.03 9.23 -25.24
N MET A 131 1.55 8.18 -25.92
CA MET A 131 1.27 6.90 -25.27
C MET A 131 2.54 6.20 -24.76
N VAL A 132 3.60 6.16 -25.56
CA VAL A 132 4.89 5.59 -25.18
C VAL A 132 5.53 6.39 -24.03
N LEU A 133 5.46 7.73 -24.08
CA LEU A 133 5.90 8.58 -22.97
C LEU A 133 5.12 8.25 -21.69
N ALA A 134 3.80 8.16 -21.76
CA ALA A 134 2.96 7.79 -20.63
C ALA A 134 3.34 6.41 -20.04
N LEU A 135 3.63 5.41 -20.89
CA LEU A 135 4.11 4.10 -20.45
C LEU A 135 5.45 4.19 -19.72
N PHE A 136 6.44 4.88 -20.29
CA PHE A 136 7.76 5.00 -19.69
C PHE A 136 7.75 5.85 -18.40
N THR A 137 6.91 6.88 -18.30
CA THR A 137 6.73 7.68 -17.07
C THR A 137 6.02 6.86 -15.98
N LYS A 138 5.04 6.03 -16.38
CA LYS A 138 4.33 5.14 -15.45
C LYS A 138 5.23 4.02 -14.93
N CYS A 139 5.99 3.38 -15.81
CA CYS A 139 6.84 2.22 -15.51
C CYS A 139 8.33 2.59 -15.61
N SER A 140 8.92 3.02 -14.48
CA SER A 140 10.32 3.49 -14.42
C SER A 140 11.35 2.43 -14.83
N TYR A 141 11.11 1.16 -14.48
CA TYR A 141 12.02 0.04 -14.80
C TYR A 141 11.96 -0.41 -16.26
N VAL A 142 10.94 0.00 -17.03
CA VAL A 142 10.77 -0.43 -18.43
C VAL A 142 11.72 0.35 -19.33
N GLN A 143 12.57 -0.40 -20.04
CA GLN A 143 13.57 0.10 -20.99
C GLN A 143 13.14 -0.12 -22.45
N HIS A 144 12.33 -1.15 -22.69
CA HIS A 144 11.91 -1.56 -24.02
C HIS A 144 10.39 -1.68 -24.10
N VAL A 145 9.80 -1.08 -25.13
CA VAL A 145 8.43 -1.39 -25.57
C VAL A 145 8.54 -2.02 -26.95
N ILE A 146 8.06 -3.25 -27.09
CA ILE A 146 8.30 -4.09 -28.27
C ILE A 146 6.96 -4.45 -28.91
N MET A 147 6.92 -4.41 -30.25
CA MET A 147 5.80 -4.91 -31.03
C MET A 147 6.26 -6.02 -31.96
N VAL A 148 5.47 -7.08 -32.05
CA VAL A 148 5.68 -8.15 -33.02
C VAL A 148 5.07 -7.74 -34.36
N ILE A 149 5.85 -7.83 -35.45
CA ILE A 149 5.38 -7.55 -36.81
C ILE A 149 5.38 -8.86 -37.61
N PRO A 150 4.21 -9.36 -38.04
CA PRO A 150 4.12 -10.52 -38.90
C PRO A 150 4.77 -10.29 -40.29
N PRO A 151 5.21 -11.36 -40.99
CA PRO A 151 5.78 -11.27 -42.32
C PRO A 151 4.87 -10.53 -43.32
N GLY A 152 5.47 -9.76 -44.24
CA GLY A 152 4.75 -9.15 -45.37
C GLY A 152 3.89 -7.91 -45.08
N LEU A 153 3.76 -7.46 -43.82
CA LEU A 153 2.87 -6.35 -43.44
C LEU A 153 3.52 -4.97 -43.35
N PHE A 154 4.84 -4.86 -43.56
CA PHE A 154 5.58 -3.62 -43.28
C PHE A 154 5.23 -2.42 -44.16
N ALA A 155 4.82 -2.64 -45.41
CA ALA A 155 4.57 -1.55 -46.37
C ALA A 155 3.49 -0.55 -45.91
N ASN A 156 2.69 -0.89 -44.88
CA ASN A 156 1.58 -0.08 -44.38
C ASN A 156 1.80 0.47 -42.95
N LEU A 157 3.03 0.43 -42.41
CA LEU A 157 3.37 0.84 -41.03
C LEU A 157 4.19 2.14 -40.95
N ASP A 158 3.89 3.11 -41.80
CA ASP A 158 4.47 4.47 -41.78
C ASP A 158 4.33 5.20 -40.43
N TRP A 159 3.29 4.91 -39.65
CA TRP A 159 3.06 5.45 -38.31
C TRP A 159 4.12 5.03 -37.29
N LEU A 160 4.87 3.95 -37.57
CA LEU A 160 6.04 3.55 -36.79
C LEU A 160 7.31 4.28 -37.22
N GLU A 161 7.34 4.96 -38.36
CA GLU A 161 8.60 5.52 -38.88
C GLU A 161 9.25 6.49 -37.88
N ASN A 162 10.55 6.25 -37.67
CA ASN A 162 11.44 7.02 -36.79
C ASN A 162 11.16 6.92 -35.28
N LEU A 163 10.26 6.04 -34.83
CA LEU A 163 9.97 5.83 -33.39
C LEU A 163 10.94 4.85 -32.69
N GLY A 164 11.55 3.93 -33.44
CA GLY A 164 12.23 2.76 -32.91
C GLY A 164 13.10 2.08 -33.96
N MET A 165 13.32 0.78 -33.78
CA MET A 165 14.22 -0.02 -34.61
C MET A 165 13.59 -1.36 -34.97
N ASP A 166 13.76 -1.76 -36.22
CA ASP A 166 13.50 -3.12 -36.64
C ASP A 166 14.62 -4.05 -36.16
N LEU A 167 14.22 -5.18 -35.58
CA LEU A 167 15.09 -6.28 -35.22
C LEU A 167 14.63 -7.53 -35.94
N LEU A 168 15.50 -8.04 -36.82
CA LEU A 168 15.29 -9.30 -37.53
C LEU A 168 15.77 -10.49 -36.69
N PRO A 169 15.17 -11.68 -36.88
CA PRO A 169 15.73 -12.90 -36.31
C PRO A 169 17.18 -13.10 -36.78
N TYR A 170 18.00 -13.67 -35.92
CA TYR A 170 19.39 -13.98 -36.21
C TYR A 170 19.52 -14.83 -37.48
N SER A 171 20.51 -14.49 -38.32
CA SER A 171 20.77 -15.11 -39.62
C SER A 171 19.76 -14.80 -40.74
N PHE A 172 18.84 -13.85 -40.55
CA PHE A 172 17.95 -13.37 -41.60
C PHE A 172 18.24 -11.92 -41.98
N GLU A 173 18.33 -11.66 -43.30
CA GLU A 173 18.58 -10.32 -43.85
C GLU A 173 17.35 -9.74 -44.55
N ASP A 174 16.45 -10.58 -45.05
CA ASP A 174 15.23 -10.14 -45.72
C ASP A 174 14.13 -9.80 -44.71
N SER A 175 13.77 -8.53 -44.63
CA SER A 175 12.75 -8.02 -43.71
C SER A 175 11.31 -8.33 -44.13
N LYS A 176 11.07 -8.77 -45.37
CA LYS A 176 9.72 -9.00 -45.90
C LYS A 176 9.21 -10.42 -45.68
N SER A 177 10.11 -11.41 -45.67
CA SER A 177 9.75 -12.83 -45.59
C SER A 177 9.65 -13.38 -44.17
N VAL A 178 10.12 -12.64 -43.16
CA VAL A 178 10.19 -13.12 -41.76
C VAL A 178 9.44 -12.23 -40.79
N GLN A 179 9.07 -12.81 -39.64
CA GLN A 179 8.56 -12.06 -38.50
C GLN A 179 9.69 -11.21 -37.92
N LYS A 180 9.43 -9.93 -37.69
CA LYS A 180 10.39 -9.00 -37.08
C LYS A 180 9.83 -8.39 -35.81
N LEU A 181 10.72 -7.85 -34.99
CA LEU A 181 10.36 -7.10 -33.79
C LEU A 181 10.62 -5.61 -34.01
N TYR A 182 9.69 -4.77 -33.59
CA TYR A 182 9.86 -3.33 -33.55
C TYR A 182 10.14 -2.89 -32.13
N ILE A 183 11.33 -2.35 -31.88
CA ILE A 183 11.81 -2.01 -30.53
C ILE A 183 11.84 -0.49 -30.36
N ILE A 184 11.10 -0.02 -29.36
CA ILE A 184 11.10 1.34 -28.87
C ILE A 184 11.92 1.38 -27.58
N VAL A 185 12.92 2.25 -27.52
CA VAL A 185 13.90 2.31 -26.41
C VAL A 185 13.69 3.57 -25.59
N ARG A 186 13.61 3.43 -24.26
CA ARG A 186 13.38 4.51 -23.29
C ARG A 186 14.26 5.73 -23.51
N GLN A 187 15.56 5.51 -23.73
CA GLN A 187 16.57 6.57 -23.89
C GLN A 187 16.30 7.55 -25.03
N HIS A 188 15.45 7.20 -26.00
CA HIS A 188 15.08 8.09 -27.12
C HIS A 188 13.88 8.99 -26.80
N TYR A 189 13.17 8.72 -25.71
CA TYR A 189 11.94 9.42 -25.30
C TYR A 189 12.13 10.15 -23.97
N MET A 190 12.87 9.55 -23.05
CA MET A 190 13.15 10.13 -21.74
C MET A 190 14.40 11.02 -21.78
N ARG A 191 14.42 12.01 -20.89
CA ARG A 191 15.59 12.87 -20.69
C ARG A 191 16.73 12.03 -20.11
N THR A 192 17.94 12.51 -20.35
CA THR A 192 19.17 11.89 -19.84
C THR A 192 19.90 12.97 -19.06
N TYR A 193 20.27 12.66 -17.83
CA TYR A 193 20.93 13.62 -16.94
C TYR A 193 22.41 13.29 -16.80
N LYS A 194 23.21 14.32 -16.56
CA LYS A 194 24.60 14.13 -16.12
C LYS A 194 24.62 14.31 -14.61
N ILE A 195 24.93 13.24 -13.89
CA ILE A 195 24.99 13.26 -12.43
C ILE A 195 26.42 13.64 -12.00
N ARG A 196 26.53 14.61 -11.08
CA ARG A 196 27.81 15.05 -10.52
C ARG A 196 27.65 15.62 -9.11
N GLN A 197 28.76 15.79 -8.39
CA GLN A 197 28.76 16.58 -7.17
C GLN A 197 28.47 18.06 -7.49
N ALA A 198 27.80 18.75 -6.56
CA ALA A 198 27.63 20.20 -6.64
C ALA A 198 28.98 20.92 -6.53
N VAL A 199 29.10 22.03 -7.25
CA VAL A 199 30.25 22.95 -7.21
C VAL A 199 29.80 24.31 -6.69
N ALA A 200 30.74 25.17 -6.29
CA ALA A 200 30.41 26.46 -5.69
C ALA A 200 29.66 27.39 -6.66
N GLU A 201 29.90 27.24 -7.97
CA GLU A 201 29.23 27.96 -9.05
C GLU A 201 27.73 27.61 -9.14
N ASP A 202 27.31 26.44 -8.64
CA ASP A 202 25.90 26.04 -8.64
C ASP A 202 25.08 26.79 -7.56
N ASN A 203 25.70 27.66 -6.76
CA ASN A 203 25.03 28.32 -5.62
C ASN A 203 23.72 28.99 -6.03
N ASP A 204 23.70 29.80 -7.09
CA ASP A 204 22.51 30.57 -7.46
C ASP A 204 21.38 29.67 -8.00
N ASP A 205 21.74 28.66 -8.79
CA ASP A 205 20.81 27.65 -9.30
C ASP A 205 20.22 26.80 -8.17
N LEU A 206 21.04 26.37 -7.22
CA LEU A 206 20.62 25.53 -6.10
C LEU A 206 19.85 26.31 -5.05
N VAL A 207 20.23 27.56 -4.77
CA VAL A 207 19.51 28.41 -3.81
C VAL A 207 18.12 28.73 -4.34
N SER A 208 17.99 29.07 -5.63
CA SER A 208 16.67 29.30 -6.25
C SER A 208 15.82 28.02 -6.23
N LEU A 209 16.42 26.87 -6.55
CA LEU A 209 15.74 25.58 -6.53
C LEU A 209 15.29 25.19 -5.11
N ILE A 210 16.20 25.18 -4.13
CA ILE A 210 15.92 24.74 -2.76
C ILE A 210 14.98 25.71 -2.05
N ASN A 211 15.11 27.04 -2.24
CA ASN A 211 14.19 28.01 -1.63
C ASN A 211 12.74 27.85 -2.10
N THR A 212 12.52 27.29 -3.30
CA THR A 212 11.19 26.93 -3.79
C THR A 212 10.54 25.85 -2.91
N HIS A 213 11.35 25.04 -2.21
CA HIS A 213 10.90 23.87 -1.45
C HIS A 213 11.14 23.97 0.07
N SER A 214 12.16 24.70 0.52
CA SER A 214 12.57 24.78 1.93
C SER A 214 13.39 26.05 2.22
N LYS A 215 13.09 26.72 3.34
CA LYS A 215 13.93 27.81 3.89
C LYS A 215 14.85 27.34 5.03
N THR A 216 14.78 26.06 5.42
CA THR A 216 15.46 25.56 6.63
C THR A 216 16.99 25.67 6.55
N LEU A 217 17.60 25.28 5.42
CA LEU A 217 19.05 25.42 5.25
C LEU A 217 19.51 26.88 5.29
N LYS A 218 18.70 27.77 4.70
CA LYS A 218 18.94 29.21 4.75
C LYS A 218 18.94 29.76 6.18
N HIS A 219 18.08 29.24 7.05
CA HIS A 219 18.07 29.63 8.47
C HIS A 219 19.28 29.08 9.24
N LEU A 220 19.78 27.88 8.91
CA LEU A 220 20.89 27.24 9.61
C LEU A 220 22.27 27.81 9.22
N TYR A 221 22.44 28.21 7.96
CA TYR A 221 23.73 28.55 7.36
C TYR A 221 23.77 29.94 6.70
N GLY A 222 22.68 30.72 6.80
CA GLY A 222 22.58 32.03 6.16
C GLY A 222 22.33 31.96 4.65
N ASP A 223 22.52 33.10 3.96
CA ASP A 223 22.18 33.26 2.54
C ASP A 223 23.08 32.47 1.57
N TYR A 224 24.29 32.07 1.99
CA TYR A 224 25.30 31.40 1.15
C TYR A 224 25.56 29.94 1.55
N TYR A 225 24.51 29.25 2.00
CA TYR A 225 24.62 27.93 2.61
C TYR A 225 25.19 26.83 1.71
N ILE A 226 24.98 26.91 0.39
CA ILE A 226 25.57 25.93 -0.56
C ILE A 226 27.08 26.08 -0.62
N ALA A 227 27.56 27.30 -0.76
CA ALA A 227 28.99 27.60 -0.70
C ALA A 227 29.57 27.19 0.66
N GLU A 228 28.86 27.42 1.78
CA GLU A 228 29.34 26.96 3.10
C GLU A 228 29.44 25.43 3.20
N ILE A 229 28.42 24.69 2.75
CA ILE A 229 28.42 23.22 2.78
C ILE A 229 29.55 22.66 1.89
N ILE A 230 29.81 23.28 0.74
CA ILE A 230 30.83 22.83 -0.23
C ILE A 230 32.25 23.26 0.19
N LEU A 231 32.44 24.48 0.70
CA LEU A 231 33.76 25.06 1.02
C LEU A 231 34.24 24.69 2.42
N LYS A 232 33.34 24.59 3.41
CA LYS A 232 33.68 24.17 4.78
C LYS A 232 33.57 22.65 4.94
N ARG A 233 34.08 21.90 3.95
CA ARG A 233 34.14 20.43 3.95
C ARG A 233 34.79 19.85 5.20
N ASP A 234 35.68 20.58 5.88
CA ASP A 234 36.28 20.11 7.12
C ASP A 234 35.37 20.14 8.36
N LEU A 235 34.36 21.03 8.38
CA LEU A 235 33.34 21.15 9.44
C LEU A 235 32.08 20.32 9.16
N HIS A 236 31.81 20.02 7.89
CA HIS A 236 30.61 19.29 7.41
C HIS A 236 30.96 18.07 6.54
N LYS A 237 31.97 17.28 6.94
CA LYS A 237 32.46 16.10 6.17
C LYS A 237 31.37 15.09 5.81
N ASP A 238 30.29 15.09 6.58
CA ASP A 238 29.23 14.10 6.50
C ASP A 238 28.06 14.54 5.61
N ARG A 239 28.02 15.79 5.14
CA ARG A 239 27.01 16.31 4.22
C ARG A 239 27.52 16.42 2.79
N HIS A 240 26.73 15.91 1.85
CA HIS A 240 27.06 15.92 0.43
C HIS A 240 25.88 16.41 -0.42
N LEU A 241 26.18 17.29 -1.38
CA LEU A 241 25.23 17.76 -2.39
C LEU A 241 25.58 17.14 -3.74
N ILE A 242 24.61 16.43 -4.33
CA ILE A 242 24.72 15.88 -5.68
C ILE A 242 23.63 16.48 -6.55
N VAL A 243 23.96 16.78 -7.82
CA VAL A 243 23.10 17.48 -8.76
C VAL A 243 22.95 16.72 -10.06
N ALA A 244 21.78 16.85 -10.66
CA ALA A 244 21.51 16.43 -12.03
C ALA A 244 21.60 17.64 -12.95
N GLU A 245 22.51 17.58 -13.91
CA GLU A 245 22.73 18.61 -14.91
C GLU A 245 21.97 18.24 -16.20
N TYR A 246 21.22 19.19 -16.76
CA TYR A 246 20.56 19.08 -18.05
C TYR A 246 20.79 20.36 -18.87
N GLU A 247 21.33 20.22 -20.08
CA GLU A 247 21.66 21.34 -20.98
C GLU A 247 22.56 22.42 -20.33
N GLY A 248 23.41 22.02 -19.36
CA GLY A 248 24.38 22.90 -18.68
C GLY A 248 23.88 23.53 -17.39
N GLU A 249 22.59 23.36 -17.04
CA GLU A 249 22.00 23.88 -15.80
C GLU A 249 21.76 22.76 -14.77
N ALA A 250 21.91 23.08 -13.48
CA ALA A 250 21.52 22.19 -12.39
C ALA A 250 19.99 22.19 -12.23
N VAL A 251 19.35 21.08 -12.63
CA VAL A 251 17.87 20.97 -12.66
C VAL A 251 17.30 20.16 -11.51
N ALA A 252 18.11 19.37 -10.80
CA ALA A 252 17.70 18.68 -9.58
C ALA A 252 18.88 18.51 -8.62
N VAL A 253 18.58 18.38 -7.32
CA VAL A 253 19.57 18.27 -6.24
C VAL A 253 19.08 17.33 -5.14
N LEU A 254 20.01 16.55 -4.59
CA LEU A 254 19.86 15.87 -3.30
C LEU A 254 20.87 16.41 -2.29
N CYS A 255 20.39 16.75 -1.09
CA CYS A 255 21.23 17.00 0.09
C CYS A 255 21.22 15.76 0.98
N LEU A 256 22.38 15.13 1.12
CA LEU A 256 22.55 13.88 1.83
C LEU A 256 23.39 14.10 3.08
N ASN A 257 23.12 13.35 4.14
CA ASN A 257 23.89 13.40 5.38
C ASN A 257 24.15 11.98 5.90
N ARG A 258 25.39 11.72 6.33
CA ARG A 258 25.81 10.41 6.84
C ARG A 258 25.22 10.07 8.21
N HIS A 259 24.84 11.08 9.00
CA HIS A 259 24.39 10.92 10.37
C HIS A 259 22.89 10.67 10.46
N LEU A 260 22.52 9.74 11.34
CA LEU A 260 21.16 9.36 11.66
C LEU A 260 21.04 9.19 13.17
N ASN A 261 20.03 9.80 13.79
CA ASN A 261 19.66 9.47 15.15
C ASN A 261 18.95 8.09 15.24
N TYR A 262 19.75 7.02 15.32
CA TYR A 262 19.26 5.64 15.41
C TYR A 262 18.37 5.39 16.64
N LYS A 263 18.57 6.16 17.72
CA LYS A 263 17.80 6.02 18.96
C LYS A 263 16.34 6.45 18.72
N ILE A 264 16.13 7.66 18.21
CA ILE A 264 14.79 8.15 17.87
C ILE A 264 14.13 7.23 16.84
N ALA A 265 14.86 6.86 15.78
CA ALA A 265 14.32 5.98 14.75
C ALA A 265 13.84 4.63 15.31
N THR A 266 14.61 4.02 16.22
CA THR A 266 14.27 2.74 16.85
C THR A 266 13.17 2.88 17.92
N GLU A 267 13.11 4.00 18.64
CA GLU A 267 12.07 4.28 19.65
C GLU A 267 10.71 4.57 19.00
N CYS A 268 10.68 5.23 17.83
CA CYS A 268 9.45 5.66 17.17
C CYS A 268 8.91 4.69 16.11
N PHE A 269 9.77 3.91 15.44
CA PHE A 269 9.37 3.09 14.28
C PHE A 269 9.68 1.59 14.46
N GLN A 270 8.91 0.75 13.76
CA GLN A 270 9.15 -0.69 13.68
C GLN A 270 10.28 -0.99 12.68
N LEU A 271 11.52 -1.03 13.19
CA LEU A 271 12.72 -1.21 12.36
C LEU A 271 13.35 -2.61 12.44
N THR A 272 12.81 -3.52 13.24
CA THR A 272 13.35 -4.89 13.43
C THR A 272 13.48 -5.63 12.09
N THR A 273 12.49 -5.48 11.20
CA THR A 273 12.47 -6.04 9.84
C THR A 273 13.52 -5.45 8.90
N PHE A 274 14.03 -4.27 9.23
CA PHE A 274 15.13 -3.58 8.55
C PHE A 274 16.44 -3.68 9.34
N TYR A 275 16.53 -4.64 10.26
CA TYR A 275 17.71 -4.88 11.10
C TYR A 275 18.13 -3.66 11.93
N ALA A 276 17.14 -2.86 12.34
CA ALA A 276 17.32 -1.56 13.00
C ALA A 276 18.26 -0.59 12.24
N LEU A 277 18.33 -0.71 10.91
CA LEU A 277 19.22 0.07 10.03
C LEU A 277 20.72 -0.13 10.35
N LYS A 278 21.08 -1.25 10.95
CA LYS A 278 22.47 -1.63 11.26
C LYS A 278 22.91 -2.81 10.41
N LYS A 279 24.23 -2.97 10.27
CA LYS A 279 24.83 -4.20 9.77
C LYS A 279 24.68 -5.30 10.84
N PRO A 280 24.77 -6.57 10.48
CA PRO A 280 24.82 -7.66 11.45
C PRO A 280 26.10 -7.72 12.24
N HIS A 281 25.99 -8.36 13.38
CA HIS A 281 27.06 -8.62 14.30
C HIS A 281 26.84 -9.94 15.02
N ALA A 282 27.92 -10.63 15.37
CA ALA A 282 27.86 -11.95 16.03
C ALA A 282 27.19 -11.93 17.42
N LYS A 283 27.03 -10.74 18.01
CA LYS A 283 26.35 -10.53 19.30
C LYS A 283 24.87 -10.14 19.13
N ASP A 284 24.34 -10.20 17.92
CA ASP A 284 22.94 -9.89 17.70
C ASP A 284 22.07 -11.01 18.28
N ILE A 285 20.99 -10.60 18.94
CA ILE A 285 20.01 -11.52 19.51
C ILE A 285 18.74 -11.33 18.70
N LEU A 286 18.52 -12.26 17.77
CA LEU A 286 17.28 -12.37 16.99
C LEU A 286 16.39 -13.38 17.72
N HIS A 287 15.11 -13.05 17.90
CA HIS A 287 14.15 -13.93 18.59
C HIS A 287 14.22 -15.36 18.03
N LEU A 288 14.72 -16.29 18.84
CA LEU A 288 14.52 -17.73 18.64
C LEU A 288 13.38 -18.12 19.57
N SER A 289 12.29 -18.62 19.00
CA SER A 289 11.30 -19.34 19.81
C SER A 289 12.03 -20.46 20.57
N LYS A 290 11.74 -20.63 21.87
CA LYS A 290 12.43 -21.60 22.75
C LYS A 290 12.45 -23.05 22.21
N GLN A 291 11.61 -23.37 21.23
CA GLN A 291 11.54 -24.68 20.57
C GLN A 291 12.67 -24.96 19.57
N GLN A 292 13.39 -23.94 19.07
CA GLN A 292 14.44 -24.12 18.05
C GLN A 292 15.86 -24.33 18.62
N ALA A 293 16.05 -24.22 19.93
CA ALA A 293 17.37 -24.37 20.57
C ALA A 293 17.75 -25.83 20.89
N GLU A 294 16.79 -26.77 20.86
CA GLU A 294 17.03 -28.17 21.26
C GLU A 294 17.46 -29.09 20.09
N ASP A 295 17.27 -28.68 18.83
CA ASP A 295 17.59 -29.51 17.64
C ASP A 295 19.01 -29.30 17.06
N ASP A 296 19.76 -28.27 17.51
CA ASP A 296 21.10 -27.93 16.97
C ASP A 296 22.25 -28.56 17.80
N THR A 297 22.20 -29.86 18.09
CA THR A 297 23.35 -30.59 18.71
C THR A 297 24.25 -31.33 17.72
N GLU A 298 23.97 -31.33 16.42
CA GLU A 298 24.86 -31.93 15.41
C GLU A 298 25.15 -30.97 14.25
N GLY A 299 26.23 -30.19 14.40
CA GLY A 299 26.86 -29.47 13.30
C GLY A 299 27.40 -28.10 13.70
N ASN A 300 28.67 -28.05 14.09
CA ASN A 300 29.42 -26.79 14.24
C ASN A 300 29.51 -26.06 12.88
N VAL A 301 28.49 -25.30 12.53
CA VAL A 301 28.55 -24.28 11.49
C VAL A 301 28.49 -22.93 12.18
N SER A 302 29.66 -22.28 12.20
CA SER A 302 29.89 -20.94 12.74
C SER A 302 28.78 -19.95 12.34
N LEU A 303 28.22 -19.27 13.35
CA LEU A 303 27.17 -18.25 13.32
C LEU A 303 27.58 -16.93 12.62
N TYR A 304 28.47 -17.01 11.62
CA TYR A 304 29.08 -15.88 10.92
C TYR A 304 28.73 -15.93 9.41
N SER A 305 27.47 -15.67 9.07
CA SER A 305 27.07 -15.25 7.71
C SER A 305 25.59 -14.82 7.71
N PHE A 306 25.28 -13.59 8.13
CA PHE A 306 23.89 -13.21 8.43
C PHE A 306 23.46 -11.77 8.08
N VAL A 307 23.97 -11.15 7.00
CA VAL A 307 23.23 -10.27 6.06
C VAL A 307 23.88 -10.50 4.72
N PHE A 308 23.33 -11.44 3.96
CA PHE A 308 23.75 -11.72 2.60
C PHE A 308 22.57 -12.38 1.91
N VAL A 309 21.65 -11.51 1.47
CA VAL A 309 20.82 -11.74 0.29
C VAL A 309 21.06 -10.60 -0.74
N CYS A 310 21.90 -9.62 -0.41
CA CYS A 310 21.99 -8.37 -1.16
C CYS A 310 23.34 -7.63 -1.11
N SER A 311 24.31 -8.09 -0.32
CA SER A 311 25.70 -7.63 -0.45
C SER A 311 26.49 -8.68 -1.24
N GLU A 312 27.55 -8.29 -1.92
CA GLU A 312 28.40 -9.15 -2.75
C GLU A 312 29.47 -9.86 -1.92
N THR A 313 29.65 -11.16 -2.16
CA THR A 313 30.96 -11.80 -1.99
C THR A 313 31.15 -12.69 -3.21
N GLU A 314 32.15 -12.33 -4.01
CA GLU A 314 32.60 -13.09 -5.18
C GLU A 314 32.86 -14.55 -4.79
N CYS A 315 32.08 -15.49 -5.31
CA CYS A 315 32.55 -16.86 -5.45
C CYS A 315 33.39 -16.93 -6.73
N ARG A 316 34.63 -16.44 -6.66
CA ARG A 316 35.65 -16.74 -7.68
C ARG A 316 36.24 -18.11 -7.36
N LEU A 317 35.95 -19.09 -8.21
CA LEU A 317 36.80 -20.27 -8.36
C LEU A 317 38.11 -19.79 -8.99
N GLU A 318 39.23 -19.94 -8.26
CA GLU A 318 40.56 -19.59 -8.75
C GLU A 318 40.93 -20.40 -10.00
N PRO A 319 41.32 -19.77 -11.12
CA PRO A 319 42.12 -20.42 -12.14
C PRO A 319 43.59 -20.37 -11.71
N VAL A 320 44.23 -21.53 -11.74
CA VAL A 320 45.68 -21.73 -11.56
C VAL A 320 46.46 -20.77 -12.46
N ALA A 321 47.34 -19.96 -11.86
CA ALA A 321 48.17 -18.99 -12.55
C ALA A 321 49.30 -19.65 -13.38
N ILE A 322 49.56 -19.08 -14.55
CA ILE A 322 50.84 -19.19 -15.28
C ILE A 322 51.37 -17.77 -15.46
N GLU A 323 52.62 -17.57 -15.04
CA GLU A 323 53.35 -16.29 -14.97
C GLU A 323 53.70 -15.68 -16.34
N SER A 324 53.76 -14.34 -16.41
CA SER A 324 54.92 -13.59 -16.97
C SER A 324 54.76 -12.05 -16.85
N THR A 325 55.56 -11.46 -15.94
CA THR A 325 56.49 -10.30 -16.04
C THR A 325 56.15 -8.94 -16.72
N ASP A 326 56.57 -7.89 -16.00
CA ASP A 326 57.16 -6.57 -16.38
C ASP A 326 56.23 -5.36 -16.67
N ASP A 327 56.23 -4.35 -15.77
CA ASP A 327 56.94 -3.03 -15.78
C ASP A 327 56.14 -1.93 -16.52
N THR A 328 56.05 -0.63 -16.19
CA THR A 328 56.87 0.31 -15.40
C THR A 328 56.06 1.59 -15.09
N ILE A 329 56.55 2.34 -14.10
CA ILE A 329 56.14 3.65 -13.56
C ILE A 329 56.48 4.81 -14.53
N ILE A 330 55.78 5.96 -14.48
CA ILE A 330 56.35 7.31 -14.30
C ILE A 330 55.27 8.42 -14.16
N ASP A 331 55.56 9.24 -13.17
CA ASP A 331 54.97 10.44 -12.58
C ASP A 331 55.21 11.72 -13.42
N LEU A 332 54.53 12.83 -13.07
CA LEU A 332 55.10 14.19 -12.91
C LEU A 332 54.10 15.33 -13.13
N ASN A 333 53.73 15.95 -12.01
CA ASN A 333 53.32 17.35 -11.86
C ASN A 333 54.27 18.33 -12.55
N LYS A 334 53.72 19.45 -13.05
CA LYS A 334 54.28 20.82 -13.19
C LYS A 334 53.33 21.61 -14.12
N THR A 335 52.89 22.83 -13.88
CA THR A 335 53.57 24.04 -13.39
C THR A 335 52.52 25.16 -13.18
N LEU A 336 52.69 25.92 -12.08
CA LEU A 336 52.65 27.40 -11.93
C LEU A 336 51.46 28.17 -12.54
N ASP A 337 50.62 28.81 -11.70
CA ASP A 337 50.82 30.14 -11.10
C ASP A 337 50.93 31.25 -12.15
N ASP A 338 49.97 32.20 -12.16
CA ASP A 338 50.27 33.62 -11.91
C ASP A 338 49.05 34.58 -12.12
N ILE A 339 48.97 35.57 -11.22
CA ILE A 339 48.55 36.99 -11.43
C ILE A 339 47.03 37.24 -11.60
N SER A 340 46.26 37.75 -10.63
CA SER A 340 46.28 38.99 -9.80
C SER A 340 45.30 40.09 -10.27
N ILE A 341 44.32 40.39 -9.39
CA ILE A 341 43.89 41.71 -8.88
C ILE A 341 43.30 42.74 -9.89
N LEU A 342 42.08 43.25 -9.60
CA LEU A 342 41.76 44.68 -9.30
C LEU A 342 40.24 44.93 -9.11
N SER A 343 39.84 45.10 -7.83
CA SER A 343 39.01 46.16 -7.18
C SER A 343 37.96 46.99 -7.97
N GLU A 344 36.70 47.04 -7.50
CA GLU A 344 35.99 48.17 -6.81
C GLU A 344 35.50 49.27 -7.80
N GLU A 345 34.34 49.93 -7.68
CA GLU A 345 33.55 50.40 -6.53
C GLU A 345 32.26 51.11 -7.04
N ALA A 346 31.26 51.26 -6.15
CA ALA A 346 30.33 52.42 -6.02
C ALA A 346 29.24 52.67 -7.11
N LEU A 347 28.03 53.21 -6.88
CA LEU A 347 27.38 53.96 -5.77
C LEU A 347 25.86 54.04 -6.09
N ASP A 348 25.02 53.93 -5.06
CA ASP A 348 23.80 54.70 -4.71
C ASP A 348 22.83 55.23 -5.82
N ASP A 349 21.51 55.04 -5.68
CA ASP A 349 20.63 55.86 -4.81
C ASP A 349 19.11 55.75 -5.16
N ILE A 350 18.25 55.88 -4.13
CA ILE A 350 16.89 56.51 -4.14
C ILE A 350 15.73 55.74 -4.85
N SER A 351 14.48 55.56 -4.37
CA SER A 351 13.73 55.83 -3.12
C SER A 351 12.22 55.51 -3.36
N ILE A 352 11.43 55.47 -2.27
CA ILE A 352 9.96 55.78 -2.18
C ILE A 352 8.92 54.62 -2.30
N LEU A 353 8.38 54.24 -1.13
CA LEU A 353 6.96 54.13 -0.68
C LEU A 353 5.87 54.28 -1.76
N SER A 354 4.69 53.65 -1.82
CA SER A 354 3.76 52.97 -0.91
C SER A 354 2.54 52.58 -1.77
N GLU A 355 1.78 51.53 -1.44
CA GLU A 355 0.30 51.48 -1.41
C GLU A 355 -0.22 50.04 -1.48
N GLU A 356 -1.08 49.71 -0.52
CA GLU A 356 -1.88 48.49 -0.46
C GLU A 356 -3.04 48.59 -1.45
N VAL A 357 -3.19 47.59 -2.33
CA VAL A 357 -4.40 47.36 -3.12
C VAL A 357 -4.82 45.91 -2.92
N TYR A 358 -6.03 45.71 -2.43
CA TYR A 358 -6.72 44.43 -2.42
C TYR A 358 -7.18 44.12 -3.85
N GLU A 359 -6.67 43.04 -4.44
CA GLU A 359 -7.27 42.41 -5.63
C GLU A 359 -7.81 41.03 -5.25
N GLU A 360 -9.05 40.80 -5.66
CA GLU A 360 -9.76 39.53 -5.58
C GLU A 360 -9.05 38.52 -6.50
N GLU A 361 -8.50 37.44 -5.95
CA GLU A 361 -7.93 36.35 -6.74
C GLU A 361 -9.06 35.49 -7.35
N GLU A 362 -9.13 35.48 -8.68
CA GLU A 362 -9.70 34.37 -9.44
C GLU A 362 -8.93 33.08 -9.12
N PRO A 363 -9.56 31.89 -9.21
CA PRO A 363 -8.89 30.64 -8.87
C PRO A 363 -7.83 30.33 -9.93
N ASP A 364 -6.58 30.68 -9.64
CA ASP A 364 -5.44 30.16 -10.37
C ASP A 364 -5.45 28.63 -10.29
N GLU A 365 -5.40 27.99 -11.44
CA GLU A 365 -4.99 26.59 -11.56
C GLU A 365 -3.54 26.49 -11.03
N GLU A 366 -3.39 26.33 -9.72
CA GLU A 366 -2.10 26.09 -9.08
C GLU A 366 -1.52 24.77 -9.62
N PHE A 367 -0.69 24.91 -10.65
CA PHE A 367 0.28 23.91 -11.03
C PHE A 367 1.33 23.86 -9.91
N PHE A 368 1.02 23.14 -8.83
CA PHE A 368 1.85 23.09 -7.64
C PHE A 368 3.27 22.61 -7.99
N PRO A 369 4.32 23.43 -7.79
CA PRO A 369 5.68 22.92 -7.82
C PRO A 369 5.82 21.83 -6.74
N PHE A 370 6.50 20.73 -7.10
CA PHE A 370 6.88 19.63 -6.21
C PHE A 370 7.28 20.15 -4.82
N ARG A 371 6.79 19.60 -3.70
CA ARG A 371 7.23 19.97 -2.34
C ARG A 371 7.55 18.71 -1.54
N GLY A 372 8.77 18.20 -1.69
CA GLY A 372 9.35 17.19 -0.81
C GLY A 372 10.32 17.86 0.16
N HIS A 373 9.92 18.03 1.42
CA HIS A 373 10.82 18.49 2.49
C HIS A 373 11.01 17.32 3.46
N ALA A 374 12.25 16.84 3.61
CA ALA A 374 12.58 16.00 4.74
C ALA A 374 13.07 16.87 5.88
N ASN A 375 12.48 16.69 7.06
CA ASN A 375 12.82 17.50 8.21
C ASN A 375 14.17 17.05 8.78
N PRO A 376 15.15 17.96 8.97
CA PRO A 376 16.45 17.62 9.52
C PRO A 376 16.44 17.15 10.98
N ASP A 377 15.29 17.07 11.66
CA ASP A 377 15.18 16.57 13.06
C ASP A 377 15.81 15.18 13.27
N ILE A 378 15.88 14.33 12.23
CA ILE A 378 16.53 13.02 12.29
C ILE A 378 18.06 13.09 12.02
N SER A 379 18.53 14.21 11.46
CA SER A 379 19.77 14.32 10.71
C SER A 379 20.79 15.31 11.30
N TYR A 380 20.49 16.07 12.36
CA TYR A 380 21.48 16.98 12.98
C TYR A 380 21.43 17.06 14.52
N ASP A 381 22.61 17.28 15.12
CA ASP A 381 22.88 17.57 16.56
C ASP A 381 22.27 18.89 17.07
N ALA A 382 21.44 19.57 16.28
CA ALA A 382 20.88 20.89 16.62
C ALA A 382 19.47 20.79 17.18
N LEU A 383 19.30 19.96 18.21
CA LEU A 383 18.34 20.23 19.25
C LEU A 383 18.99 19.75 20.55
N GLU A 384 19.15 20.68 21.48
CA GLU A 384 18.68 20.43 22.83
C GLU A 384 17.22 19.95 22.72
N PHE A 385 17.00 18.72 22.23
CA PHE A 385 15.86 17.90 22.52
C PHE A 385 16.07 17.68 23.99
N THR A 386 15.50 18.60 24.76
CA THR A 386 15.84 18.74 26.17
C THR A 386 15.62 17.35 26.76
N GLU A 387 16.57 16.79 27.49
CA GLU A 387 16.37 15.51 28.20
C GLU A 387 15.01 15.48 28.92
N ARG A 388 14.46 16.66 29.27
CA ARG A 388 13.09 16.89 29.76
C ARG A 388 11.95 16.33 28.89
N GLN A 389 12.02 16.34 27.56
CA GLN A 389 10.97 15.77 26.69
C GLN A 389 11.11 14.25 26.56
N LEU A 390 12.35 13.73 26.43
CA LEU A 390 12.65 12.30 26.53
C LEU A 390 12.29 11.73 27.92
N GLU A 391 12.45 12.52 28.99
CA GLU A 391 12.02 12.19 30.35
C GLU A 391 10.51 12.31 30.53
N SER A 392 9.84 13.23 29.84
CA SER A 392 8.37 13.24 29.79
C SER A 392 7.83 12.00 29.08
N TRP A 393 8.47 11.55 28.00
CA TRP A 393 8.13 10.32 27.30
C TRP A 393 8.39 9.08 28.16
N ARG A 394 9.52 9.01 28.89
CA ARG A 394 9.80 7.95 29.87
C ARG A 394 8.80 7.91 31.03
N LYS A 395 8.29 9.07 31.48
CA LYS A 395 7.26 9.16 32.52
C LYS A 395 5.86 8.76 32.04
N VAL A 396 5.59 8.88 30.74
CA VAL A 396 4.31 8.47 30.12
C VAL A 396 4.31 6.96 29.82
N ALA A 397 5.42 6.39 29.33
CA ALA A 397 5.57 4.94 29.11
C ALA A 397 5.60 4.11 30.42
N GLY A 398 5.98 4.71 31.54
CA GLY A 398 6.10 4.03 32.84
C GLY A 398 4.80 3.81 33.61
N LYS A 399 3.61 4.00 33.01
CA LYS A 399 2.31 3.86 33.70
C LYS A 399 1.24 3.10 32.89
N SER A 400 1.64 2.16 32.05
CA SER A 400 0.70 1.10 31.64
C SER A 400 0.69 0.04 32.74
N SER A 401 -0.44 -0.11 33.43
CA SER A 401 -0.72 -1.28 34.24
C SER A 401 -0.83 -2.47 33.29
N HIS A 402 0.26 -3.22 33.18
CA HIS A 402 0.35 -4.47 32.44
C HIS A 402 -0.68 -5.48 32.97
N ASP A 403 -1.65 -5.84 32.13
CA ASP A 403 -2.06 -7.24 32.06
C ASP A 403 -0.93 -8.01 31.36
N VAL A 404 -0.56 -9.13 31.97
CA VAL A 404 0.61 -9.94 31.68
C VAL A 404 0.59 -10.44 30.23
N PHE A 405 1.36 -9.77 29.35
CA PHE A 405 2.00 -10.43 28.22
C PHE A 405 3.41 -10.77 28.65
N GLU A 406 3.77 -12.04 28.48
CA GLU A 406 5.06 -12.62 28.84
C GLU A 406 6.23 -11.79 28.27
N ASP A 407 7.31 -11.75 29.05
CA ASP A 407 8.61 -11.13 28.80
C ASP A 407 9.17 -11.43 27.37
N GLU A 408 8.76 -10.65 26.37
CA GLU A 408 9.41 -10.65 25.06
C GLU A 408 10.74 -9.89 25.17
N THR A 409 11.83 -10.63 25.35
CA THR A 409 13.19 -10.08 25.29
C THR A 409 13.41 -9.31 23.99
N ILE A 410 13.54 -7.99 24.06
CA ILE A 410 13.69 -7.07 22.91
C ILE A 410 14.92 -7.45 22.08
N ALA A 411 14.75 -7.67 20.77
CA ALA A 411 15.86 -7.94 19.84
C ALA A 411 16.96 -6.85 19.92
N THR A 412 18.22 -7.26 20.06
CA THR A 412 19.36 -6.34 20.18
C THR A 412 20.26 -6.39 18.95
N PHE A 413 20.53 -5.22 18.37
CA PHE A 413 21.35 -5.04 17.16
C PHE A 413 22.65 -4.28 17.48
N ASN A 414 23.78 -4.96 17.38
CA ASN A 414 25.10 -4.52 17.84
C ASN A 414 26.06 -4.16 16.70
N GLY A 415 25.68 -4.36 15.43
CA GLY A 415 26.57 -4.04 14.32
C GLY A 415 26.67 -2.56 14.02
N PRO A 416 27.61 -2.18 13.13
CA PRO A 416 27.83 -0.80 12.76
C PRO A 416 26.61 -0.22 12.03
N GLU A 417 26.46 1.09 12.14
CA GLU A 417 25.48 1.89 11.43
C GLU A 417 25.47 1.59 9.91
N ASN A 418 24.28 1.51 9.30
CA ASN A 418 24.12 1.13 7.89
C ASN A 418 23.22 2.08 7.08
N ALA A 419 22.86 3.22 7.62
CA ALA A 419 22.03 4.20 6.93
C ALA A 419 22.70 5.58 6.79
N PHE A 420 22.24 6.32 5.79
CA PHE A 420 22.40 7.77 5.63
C PHE A 420 21.03 8.40 5.36
N THR A 421 20.90 9.70 5.62
CA THR A 421 19.67 10.47 5.48
C THR A 421 19.68 11.28 4.19
N MET A 422 18.51 11.41 3.57
CA MET A 422 18.20 12.38 2.54
C MET A 422 17.44 13.52 3.21
N GLU A 423 18.09 14.66 3.37
CA GLU A 423 17.51 15.84 4.03
C GLU A 423 16.70 16.69 3.04
N ILE A 424 17.17 16.82 1.80
CA ILE A 424 16.45 17.57 0.77
C ILE A 424 16.49 16.79 -0.53
N ALA A 425 15.34 16.74 -1.19
CA ALA A 425 15.21 16.38 -2.58
C ALA A 425 14.44 17.49 -3.30
N ALA A 426 15.01 18.00 -4.39
CA ALA A 426 14.40 19.09 -5.14
C ALA A 426 14.67 18.94 -6.64
N ALA A 427 13.69 19.26 -7.47
CA ALA A 427 13.81 19.21 -8.92
C ALA A 427 12.94 20.30 -9.55
N ARG A 428 13.45 20.89 -10.65
CA ARG A 428 12.67 21.82 -11.48
C ARG A 428 11.48 21.08 -12.11
N PRO A 429 10.36 21.78 -12.40
CA PRO A 429 9.21 21.17 -13.05
C PRO A 429 9.59 20.43 -14.33
N LYS A 430 9.07 19.21 -14.53
CA LYS A 430 9.38 18.29 -15.65
C LYS A 430 10.74 17.59 -15.58
N HIS A 431 11.51 17.79 -14.51
CA HIS A 431 12.80 17.14 -14.25
C HIS A 431 12.78 16.24 -13.00
N GLU A 432 11.60 15.92 -12.46
CA GLU A 432 11.43 15.10 -11.25
C GLU A 432 11.98 13.68 -11.40
N ASP A 433 11.99 13.15 -12.63
CA ASP A 433 12.55 11.83 -12.94
C ASP A 433 14.05 11.75 -12.60
N ALA A 434 14.77 12.88 -12.63
CA ALA A 434 16.19 12.97 -12.29
C ALA A 434 16.49 12.57 -10.83
N LEU A 435 15.50 12.68 -9.94
CA LEU A 435 15.65 12.29 -8.54
C LEU A 435 15.90 10.78 -8.37
N ASN A 436 15.42 9.94 -9.30
CA ASN A 436 15.69 8.51 -9.26
C ASN A 436 17.17 8.23 -9.59
N GLU A 437 17.71 8.89 -10.61
CA GLU A 437 19.13 8.77 -10.99
C GLU A 437 20.05 9.33 -9.89
N LEU A 438 19.65 10.43 -9.25
CA LEU A 438 20.39 10.96 -8.10
C LEU A 438 20.34 10.03 -6.88
N LEU A 439 19.22 9.35 -6.63
CA LEU A 439 19.12 8.37 -5.56
C LEU A 439 20.06 7.18 -5.79
N GLU A 440 20.17 6.68 -7.02
CA GLU A 440 21.15 5.63 -7.36
C GLU A 440 22.58 6.11 -7.06
N ALA A 441 22.94 7.32 -7.53
CA ALA A 441 24.24 7.92 -7.27
C ALA A 441 24.51 8.19 -5.78
N SER A 442 23.48 8.38 -4.96
CA SER A 442 23.64 8.61 -3.51
C SER A 442 24.33 7.45 -2.78
N PHE A 443 24.15 6.21 -3.25
CA PHE A 443 24.82 5.04 -2.70
C PHE A 443 26.30 4.97 -3.08
N GLU A 444 26.70 5.58 -4.20
CA GLU A 444 28.12 5.74 -4.58
C GLU A 444 28.83 6.76 -3.68
N VAL A 445 28.11 7.76 -3.15
CA VAL A 445 28.64 8.73 -2.19
C VAL A 445 28.95 8.05 -0.84
N PHE A 446 28.11 7.10 -0.42
CA PHE A 446 28.25 6.38 0.85
C PHE A 446 28.36 4.86 0.65
N PRO A 447 29.44 4.33 0.07
CA PRO A 447 29.55 2.93 -0.35
C PRO A 447 29.52 1.90 0.81
N LYS A 448 29.61 2.36 2.07
CA LYS A 448 29.53 1.51 3.27
C LYS A 448 28.12 1.44 3.88
N ARG A 449 27.16 2.18 3.34
CA ARG A 449 25.79 2.27 3.83
C ARG A 449 24.85 1.71 2.78
N ASP A 450 24.01 0.75 3.17
CA ASP A 450 23.07 0.13 2.23
C ASP A 450 21.67 0.76 2.29
N TYR A 451 21.38 1.57 3.31
CA TYR A 451 20.09 2.20 3.50
C TYR A 451 20.16 3.71 3.28
N CYS A 452 19.21 4.23 2.50
CA CYS A 452 18.87 5.65 2.46
C CYS A 452 17.53 5.83 3.16
N ILE A 453 17.42 6.84 4.02
CA ILE A 453 16.16 7.16 4.70
C ILE A 453 15.76 8.62 4.51
N MET A 454 14.46 8.88 4.58
CA MET A 454 13.90 10.23 4.61
C MET A 454 12.67 10.27 5.50
N THR A 455 12.36 11.44 6.06
CA THR A 455 11.09 11.67 6.73
C THR A 455 10.22 12.63 5.95
N LEU A 456 8.91 12.49 6.07
CA LEU A 456 7.95 13.43 5.48
C LEU A 456 6.82 13.69 6.49
N PRO A 457 6.33 14.93 6.64
CA PRO A 457 5.12 15.21 7.44
C PRO A 457 3.92 14.36 6.98
N SER A 458 3.03 13.98 7.90
CA SER A 458 1.84 13.15 7.58
C SER A 458 0.93 13.77 6.51
N GLN A 459 0.79 15.10 6.53
CA GLN A 459 -0.04 15.87 5.58
C GLN A 459 0.70 16.26 4.28
N SER A 460 1.96 15.86 4.13
CA SER A 460 2.72 16.21 2.92
C SER A 460 2.19 15.50 1.69
N TYR A 461 2.24 16.19 0.55
CA TYR A 461 1.91 15.56 -0.72
C TYR A 461 2.95 14.49 -1.04
N ASN A 462 2.47 13.26 -1.16
CA ASN A 462 3.27 12.13 -1.58
C ASN A 462 3.76 12.34 -3.02
N PHE A 463 5.06 12.19 -3.24
CA PHE A 463 5.69 12.38 -4.53
C PHE A 463 6.24 11.06 -5.12
N PRO A 464 6.54 10.99 -6.43
CA PRO A 464 6.88 9.73 -7.09
C PRO A 464 8.05 8.96 -6.46
N LEU A 465 9.12 9.62 -6.03
CA LEU A 465 10.25 8.92 -5.38
C LEU A 465 9.81 8.24 -4.08
N ALA A 466 9.09 8.95 -3.21
CA ALA A 466 8.59 8.41 -1.94
C ALA A 466 7.62 7.24 -2.13
N THR A 467 6.71 7.37 -3.09
CA THR A 467 5.64 6.39 -3.30
C THR A 467 6.05 5.20 -4.18
N LYS A 468 6.98 5.37 -5.11
CA LYS A 468 7.40 4.31 -6.05
C LYS A 468 8.65 3.56 -5.60
N VAL A 469 9.53 4.19 -4.82
CA VAL A 469 10.86 3.65 -4.52
C VAL A 469 11.05 3.32 -3.04
N PHE A 470 10.68 4.23 -2.14
CA PHE A 470 10.89 4.05 -0.71
C PHE A 470 9.77 3.26 -0.04
N VAL A 471 10.10 2.33 0.86
CA VAL A 471 9.15 1.64 1.72
C VAL A 471 8.86 2.49 2.96
N ARG A 472 7.58 2.69 3.29
CA ARG A 472 7.18 3.36 4.53
C ARG A 472 7.41 2.42 5.72
N ALA A 473 8.12 2.87 6.74
CA ALA A 473 8.25 2.19 8.01
C ALA A 473 7.02 2.45 8.89
N ALA A 474 6.43 1.40 9.45
CA ALA A 474 5.28 1.56 10.34
C ALA A 474 5.72 2.25 11.65
N PRO A 475 5.02 3.31 12.10
CA PRO A 475 5.23 3.86 13.43
C PRO A 475 4.84 2.84 14.49
N LYS A 476 5.49 2.88 15.65
CA LYS A 476 5.05 2.09 16.81
C LYS A 476 3.74 2.64 17.36
N PRO A 477 2.86 1.81 17.97
CA PRO A 477 1.57 2.27 18.48
C PRO A 477 1.64 3.43 19.49
N GLU A 478 2.72 3.50 20.27
CA GLU A 478 2.93 4.57 21.27
C GLU A 478 3.73 5.76 20.74
N SER A 479 4.12 5.75 19.46
CA SER A 479 4.91 6.82 18.87
C SER A 479 4.05 8.07 18.64
N ASP A 480 4.44 9.18 19.25
CA ASP A 480 3.87 10.50 18.99
C ASP A 480 4.59 11.26 17.86
N PHE A 481 5.70 10.72 17.35
CA PHE A 481 6.54 11.32 16.33
C PHE A 481 5.72 11.78 15.13
N SER A 482 5.77 13.07 14.78
CA SER A 482 4.82 13.76 13.89
C SER A 482 4.96 13.42 12.40
N GLN A 483 5.99 12.67 12.01
CA GLN A 483 6.34 12.42 10.61
C GLN A 483 6.37 10.94 10.27
N GLU A 484 6.28 10.66 8.98
CA GLU A 484 6.42 9.34 8.41
C GLU A 484 7.88 9.08 8.06
N LEU A 485 8.36 7.85 8.29
CA LEU A 485 9.71 7.43 7.93
C LEU A 485 9.66 6.55 6.68
N TYR A 486 10.50 6.88 5.71
CA TYR A 486 10.66 6.18 4.46
C TYR A 486 12.08 5.61 4.38
N ILE A 487 12.20 4.35 3.96
CA ILE A 487 13.44 3.60 3.91
C ILE A 487 13.58 2.95 2.54
N VAL A 488 14.76 3.04 1.94
CA VAL A 488 15.11 2.24 0.76
C VAL A 488 16.47 1.59 0.94
N HIS A 489 16.60 0.36 0.48
CA HIS A 489 17.85 -0.38 0.43
C HIS A 489 18.43 -0.35 -0.98
N HIS A 490 19.75 -0.22 -1.11
CA HIS A 490 20.46 -0.16 -2.38
C HIS A 490 20.05 -1.27 -3.35
N SER A 491 20.04 -2.53 -2.90
CA SER A 491 19.71 -3.69 -3.74
C SER A 491 18.25 -3.74 -4.20
N ALA A 492 17.33 -3.02 -3.55
CA ALA A 492 15.97 -2.89 -4.06
C ALA A 492 15.90 -2.04 -5.35
N ILE A 493 16.91 -1.19 -5.57
CA ILE A 493 17.00 -0.33 -6.76
C ILE A 493 17.92 -0.98 -7.79
N ALA A 494 19.15 -1.31 -7.40
CA ALA A 494 20.20 -1.77 -8.30
C ALA A 494 20.11 -3.28 -8.66
N GLY A 495 19.46 -4.09 -7.83
CA GLY A 495 19.44 -5.55 -7.98
C GLY A 495 18.68 -6.04 -9.22
N HIS A 496 19.21 -7.08 -9.87
CA HIS A 496 18.51 -7.76 -10.96
C HIS A 496 17.40 -8.65 -10.40
N LEU A 497 16.15 -8.35 -10.72
CA LEU A 497 14.99 -9.04 -10.14
C LEU A 497 14.44 -10.08 -11.12
N GLU A 498 14.36 -11.34 -10.68
CA GLU A 498 13.87 -12.47 -11.47
C GLU A 498 12.93 -13.35 -10.64
N VAL A 499 11.83 -13.77 -11.27
CA VAL A 499 10.87 -14.71 -10.68
C VAL A 499 10.86 -15.99 -11.51
N ARG A 500 10.89 -17.14 -10.83
CA ARG A 500 10.75 -18.46 -11.48
C ARG A 500 9.95 -19.42 -10.63
N GLU A 501 9.48 -20.50 -11.24
CA GLU A 501 8.94 -21.64 -10.51
C GLU A 501 10.03 -22.31 -9.65
N ALA A 502 9.63 -22.84 -8.50
CA ALA A 502 10.50 -23.55 -7.57
C ALA A 502 10.85 -24.96 -8.09
N TYR A 503 12.02 -25.46 -7.70
CA TYR A 503 12.45 -26.84 -7.90
C TYR A 503 12.67 -27.51 -6.54
N ARG A 504 12.62 -28.86 -6.51
CA ARG A 504 12.86 -29.63 -5.28
C ARG A 504 14.23 -29.36 -4.63
N CYS A 505 15.25 -29.00 -5.42
CA CYS A 505 16.57 -28.63 -4.90
C CYS A 505 16.60 -27.28 -4.17
N ASP A 506 15.56 -26.43 -4.31
CA ASP A 506 15.50 -25.12 -3.68
C ASP A 506 15.18 -25.17 -2.18
N TYR A 507 14.86 -26.34 -1.62
CA TYR A 507 14.50 -26.51 -0.21
C TYR A 507 15.48 -25.85 0.76
N VAL A 508 16.78 -25.97 0.51
CA VAL A 508 17.82 -25.38 1.37
C VAL A 508 17.74 -23.85 1.35
N LEU A 509 17.51 -23.25 0.17
CA LEU A 509 17.37 -21.81 0.01
C LEU A 509 16.09 -21.32 0.67
N VAL A 510 14.97 -22.02 0.47
CA VAL A 510 13.67 -21.69 1.06
C VAL A 510 13.71 -21.80 2.59
N ARG A 511 14.28 -22.88 3.13
CA ARG A 511 14.50 -23.03 4.57
C ARG A 511 15.33 -21.88 5.13
N LYS A 512 16.40 -21.46 4.44
CA LYS A 512 17.24 -20.33 4.85
C LYS A 512 16.45 -19.01 4.87
N LEU A 513 15.60 -18.76 3.88
CA LEU A 513 14.72 -17.58 3.83
C LEU A 513 13.73 -17.58 5.01
N LEU A 514 13.03 -18.70 5.21
CA LEU A 514 11.92 -18.80 6.16
C LEU A 514 12.36 -18.84 7.64
N ARG A 515 13.62 -19.22 7.93
CA ARG A 515 14.17 -19.15 9.31
C ARG A 515 14.04 -17.77 9.97
N LYS A 516 14.02 -16.69 9.18
CA LYS A 516 13.93 -15.31 9.68
C LYS A 516 12.51 -14.74 9.65
N VAL A 517 11.54 -15.51 9.16
CA VAL A 517 10.16 -15.07 8.96
C VAL A 517 9.33 -15.53 10.14
N THR A 518 8.54 -14.62 10.71
CA THR A 518 7.57 -14.96 11.76
C THR A 518 6.63 -16.05 11.26
N LYS A 519 6.51 -17.16 11.99
CA LYS A 519 5.75 -18.36 11.59
C LYS A 519 6.27 -19.03 10.31
N GLY A 520 7.54 -18.82 9.94
CA GLY A 520 8.16 -19.39 8.75
C GLY A 520 8.17 -20.92 8.71
N GLU A 521 8.20 -21.60 9.86
CA GLU A 521 8.09 -23.07 9.94
C GLU A 521 6.75 -23.59 9.40
N SER A 522 5.64 -22.84 9.61
CA SER A 522 4.34 -23.23 9.03
C SER A 522 4.39 -23.16 7.51
N VAL A 523 5.01 -22.12 6.96
CA VAL A 523 5.18 -21.95 5.51
C VAL A 523 6.11 -23.02 4.95
N LEU A 524 7.15 -23.40 5.69
CA LEU A 524 8.09 -24.44 5.28
C LEU A 524 7.42 -25.81 5.21
N LYS A 525 6.52 -26.14 6.15
CA LYS A 525 5.72 -27.37 6.12
C LYS A 525 4.82 -27.43 4.89
N GLU A 526 4.13 -26.34 4.57
CA GLU A 526 3.30 -26.25 3.34
C GLU A 526 4.16 -26.38 2.07
N PHE A 527 5.36 -25.80 2.06
CA PHE A 527 6.32 -25.99 0.97
C PHE A 527 6.80 -27.45 0.87
N GLN A 528 6.98 -28.16 1.99
CA GLN A 528 7.31 -29.59 1.98
C GLN A 528 6.17 -30.43 1.40
N VAL A 529 4.92 -30.16 1.80
CA VAL A 529 3.74 -30.82 1.23
C VAL A 529 3.69 -30.63 -0.29
N TRP A 530 3.97 -29.42 -0.78
CA TRP A 530 4.07 -29.15 -2.23
C TRP A 530 5.18 -29.97 -2.92
N MET A 531 6.34 -30.18 -2.29
CA MET A 531 7.42 -30.97 -2.89
C MET A 531 7.08 -32.46 -2.99
N GLU A 532 6.31 -32.96 -2.02
CA GLU A 532 5.89 -34.35 -1.87
C GLU A 532 4.61 -34.68 -2.65
N SER A 533 3.77 -33.68 -2.96
CA SER A 533 2.54 -33.89 -3.71
C SER A 533 2.83 -34.31 -5.15
N GLU A 534 2.17 -35.39 -5.58
CA GLU A 534 2.12 -35.79 -7.00
C GLU A 534 1.07 -34.98 -7.79
N ASP A 535 0.17 -34.31 -7.08
CA ASP A 535 -0.88 -33.47 -7.66
C ASP A 535 -0.36 -32.06 -7.98
N ASP A 536 -0.69 -31.56 -9.18
CA ASP A 536 -0.41 -30.18 -9.63
C ASP A 536 -1.24 -29.11 -8.88
N THR A 537 -1.87 -29.46 -7.75
CA THR A 537 -2.79 -28.60 -7.00
C THR A 537 -2.09 -27.38 -6.40
N TYR A 538 -0.83 -27.52 -5.99
CA TYR A 538 -0.02 -26.45 -5.43
C TYR A 538 1.15 -26.13 -6.36
N LYS A 539 1.48 -24.85 -6.51
CA LYS A 539 2.66 -24.40 -7.26
C LYS A 539 3.42 -23.35 -6.47
N ALA A 540 4.73 -23.54 -6.32
CA ALA A 540 5.59 -22.61 -5.61
C ALA A 540 6.46 -21.80 -6.58
N TYR A 541 6.63 -20.52 -6.28
CA TYR A 541 7.38 -19.56 -7.07
C TYR A 541 8.37 -18.82 -6.18
N LEU A 542 9.59 -18.64 -6.69
CA LEU A 542 10.70 -18.03 -5.98
C LEU A 542 11.05 -16.70 -6.62
N PHE A 543 11.33 -15.71 -5.77
CA PHE A 543 11.72 -14.37 -6.20
C PHE A 543 13.18 -14.12 -5.81
N PHE A 544 14.02 -13.81 -6.80
CA PHE A 544 15.43 -13.55 -6.66
C PHE A 544 15.79 -12.08 -6.92
N SER A 545 16.77 -11.58 -6.17
CA SER A 545 17.61 -10.44 -6.52
C SER A 545 19.02 -10.95 -6.80
N ASP A 546 19.43 -10.92 -8.05
CA ASP A 546 20.66 -11.53 -8.54
C ASP A 546 20.67 -13.03 -8.22
N THR A 547 21.57 -13.51 -7.36
CA THR A 547 21.58 -14.90 -6.85
C THR A 547 20.83 -15.07 -5.53
N THR A 548 20.36 -13.94 -5.01
CA THR A 548 19.64 -13.68 -3.77
C THR A 548 18.20 -14.18 -3.65
N LEU A 549 17.86 -15.31 -3.02
CA LEU A 549 16.44 -15.61 -2.74
C LEU A 549 15.85 -14.58 -1.75
N ILE A 550 14.94 -13.73 -2.25
CA ILE A 550 14.31 -12.63 -1.49
C ILE A 550 12.84 -12.89 -1.15
N GLY A 551 12.17 -13.84 -1.84
CA GLY A 551 10.76 -14.11 -1.64
C GLY A 551 10.29 -15.48 -2.13
N LEU A 552 9.10 -15.88 -1.67
CA LEU A 552 8.41 -17.13 -1.95
C LEU A 552 6.91 -16.85 -2.07
N ALA A 553 6.25 -17.42 -3.08
CA ALA A 553 4.80 -17.51 -3.15
C ALA A 553 4.36 -18.95 -3.41
N ILE A 554 3.28 -19.39 -2.76
CA ILE A 554 2.65 -20.69 -2.98
C ILE A 554 1.22 -20.42 -3.42
N LEU A 555 0.85 -20.95 -4.58
CA LEU A 555 -0.46 -20.82 -5.19
C LEU A 555 -1.16 -22.18 -5.19
N SER A 556 -2.49 -22.15 -5.19
CA SER A 556 -3.36 -23.31 -5.37
C SER A 556 -4.55 -22.97 -6.26
N GLU A 557 -5.26 -23.97 -6.77
CA GLU A 557 -6.53 -23.75 -7.48
C GLU A 557 -7.67 -23.45 -6.50
N VAL A 558 -8.56 -22.51 -6.88
CA VAL A 558 -9.76 -22.19 -6.11
C VAL A 558 -10.74 -23.36 -6.13
N GLN A 559 -11.08 -23.89 -4.96
CA GLN A 559 -12.04 -24.99 -4.82
C GLN A 559 -13.51 -24.50 -4.84
N ASP A 560 -13.85 -23.48 -4.06
CA ASP A 560 -15.23 -23.03 -3.82
C ASP A 560 -15.66 -21.83 -4.68
N TRP A 561 -15.48 -21.92 -6.00
CA TRP A 561 -15.79 -20.81 -6.91
C TRP A 561 -17.25 -20.36 -6.85
N GLU A 562 -18.21 -21.30 -6.83
CA GLU A 562 -19.64 -20.99 -6.86
C GLU A 562 -20.10 -20.19 -5.64
N TYR A 563 -19.54 -20.50 -4.46
CA TYR A 563 -19.82 -19.76 -3.25
C TYR A 563 -19.23 -18.36 -3.30
N ILE A 564 -17.98 -18.22 -3.76
CA ILE A 564 -17.31 -16.91 -3.86
C ILE A 564 -18.10 -15.98 -4.78
N ILE A 565 -18.51 -16.44 -5.97
CA ILE A 565 -19.23 -15.59 -6.92
C ILE A 565 -20.63 -15.22 -6.44
N SER A 566 -21.29 -16.06 -5.63
CA SER A 566 -22.62 -15.74 -5.09
C SER A 566 -22.56 -14.84 -3.85
N HIS A 567 -21.50 -14.92 -3.03
CA HIS A 567 -21.41 -14.21 -1.75
C HIS A 567 -20.56 -12.94 -1.78
N TYR A 568 -19.82 -12.66 -2.87
CA TYR A 568 -18.95 -11.48 -2.97
C TYR A 568 -19.17 -10.72 -4.27
N GLN A 569 -18.99 -9.40 -4.21
CA GLN A 569 -19.24 -8.49 -5.33
C GLN A 569 -18.07 -8.45 -6.32
N LEU A 570 -17.77 -9.58 -6.95
CA LEU A 570 -16.68 -9.69 -7.92
C LEU A 570 -16.91 -8.87 -9.19
N ALA A 571 -18.18 -8.74 -9.62
CA ALA A 571 -18.57 -8.02 -10.83
C ALA A 571 -18.21 -6.52 -10.80
N THR A 572 -18.06 -5.94 -9.60
CA THR A 572 -17.58 -4.56 -9.41
C THR A 572 -16.14 -4.38 -9.88
N TRP A 573 -15.36 -5.46 -9.86
CA TRP A 573 -13.91 -5.43 -10.08
C TRP A 573 -13.51 -6.05 -11.42
N THR A 574 -14.09 -7.18 -11.78
CA THR A 574 -13.78 -7.85 -13.05
C THR A 574 -14.97 -8.63 -13.59
N ASP A 575 -15.08 -8.70 -14.92
CA ASP A 575 -16.04 -9.56 -15.58
C ASP A 575 -15.52 -11.00 -15.56
N THR A 576 -16.08 -11.80 -14.64
CA THR A 576 -15.73 -13.20 -14.43
C THR A 576 -15.89 -14.08 -15.67
N SER A 577 -16.72 -13.68 -16.65
CA SER A 577 -16.93 -14.43 -17.90
C SER A 577 -15.73 -14.38 -18.85
N LYS A 578 -14.87 -13.36 -18.71
CA LYS A 578 -13.67 -13.14 -19.52
C LYS A 578 -12.49 -14.01 -19.10
N HIS A 579 -12.58 -14.62 -17.92
CA HIS A 579 -11.55 -15.46 -17.37
C HIS A 579 -11.82 -16.93 -17.71
N LYS A 580 -10.82 -17.63 -18.26
CA LYS A 580 -10.92 -19.04 -18.63
C LYS A 580 -11.23 -19.91 -17.40
N VAL A 581 -11.98 -20.99 -17.59
CA VAL A 581 -12.14 -22.03 -16.56
C VAL A 581 -10.76 -22.59 -16.19
N GLY A 582 -10.51 -22.81 -14.90
CA GLY A 582 -9.20 -23.22 -14.37
C GLY A 582 -8.18 -22.08 -14.19
N SER A 583 -8.44 -20.87 -14.70
CA SER A 583 -7.52 -19.72 -14.56
C SER A 583 -7.72 -18.93 -13.25
N ARG A 584 -8.17 -19.61 -12.19
CA ARG A 584 -8.53 -19.01 -10.90
C ARG A 584 -7.69 -19.65 -9.79
N GLY A 585 -6.75 -18.87 -9.26
CA GLY A 585 -5.85 -19.31 -8.21
C GLY A 585 -6.13 -18.66 -6.87
N CYS A 586 -5.60 -19.26 -5.81
CA CYS A 586 -5.58 -18.75 -4.46
C CYS A 586 -4.13 -18.66 -3.97
N ILE A 587 -3.74 -17.51 -3.45
CA ILE A 587 -2.47 -17.29 -2.76
C ILE A 587 -2.57 -17.95 -1.39
N VAL A 588 -1.80 -19.01 -1.18
CA VAL A 588 -1.72 -19.71 0.11
C VAL A 588 -0.72 -18.99 1.01
N HIS A 589 0.47 -18.74 0.47
CA HIS A 589 1.53 -18.00 1.11
C HIS A 589 2.17 -17.02 0.14
N PHE A 590 2.55 -15.85 0.63
CA PHE A 590 3.35 -14.89 -0.11
C PHE A 590 4.22 -14.15 0.89
N VAL A 591 5.52 -14.41 0.79
CA VAL A 591 6.57 -13.94 1.66
C VAL A 591 7.56 -13.18 0.80
N LEU A 592 7.85 -11.94 1.18
CA LEU A 592 8.85 -11.12 0.53
C LEU A 592 9.64 -10.37 1.60
N SER A 593 10.95 -10.27 1.39
CA SER A 593 11.80 -9.42 2.22
C SER A 593 11.27 -7.98 2.24
N PRO A 594 11.09 -7.34 3.41
CA PRO A 594 10.48 -6.02 3.53
C PRO A 594 11.17 -4.91 2.72
N VAL A 595 12.48 -5.02 2.49
CA VAL A 595 13.21 -4.04 1.65
C VAL A 595 12.77 -4.07 0.18
N PHE A 596 12.18 -5.18 -0.28
CA PHE A 596 11.67 -5.35 -1.64
C PHE A 596 10.15 -5.14 -1.74
N GLN A 597 9.48 -4.64 -0.69
CA GLN A 597 8.02 -4.50 -0.67
C GLN A 597 7.47 -3.66 -1.84
N ARG A 598 8.21 -2.65 -2.35
CA ARG A 598 7.80 -1.89 -3.55
C ARG A 598 7.75 -2.73 -4.84
N HIS A 599 8.33 -3.93 -4.84
CA HIS A 599 8.27 -4.89 -5.94
C HIS A 599 7.17 -5.94 -5.80
N ASN A 600 6.32 -5.86 -4.77
CA ASN A 600 5.16 -6.73 -4.56
C ASN A 600 4.33 -6.92 -5.85
N ARG A 601 4.02 -5.82 -6.54
CA ARG A 601 3.21 -5.84 -7.76
C ARG A 601 3.92 -6.44 -8.96
N PHE A 602 5.23 -6.27 -9.04
CA PHE A 602 6.03 -6.95 -10.05
C PHE A 602 6.00 -8.47 -9.80
N PHE A 603 6.17 -8.90 -8.54
CA PHE A 603 6.07 -10.31 -8.20
C PHE A 603 4.66 -10.87 -8.50
N LEU A 604 3.59 -10.18 -8.09
CA LEU A 604 2.20 -10.55 -8.45
C LEU A 604 1.98 -10.65 -9.97
N LEU A 605 2.50 -9.69 -10.74
CA LEU A 605 2.39 -9.70 -12.19
C LEU A 605 3.13 -10.89 -12.81
N GLU A 606 4.28 -11.26 -12.25
CA GLU A 606 5.01 -12.46 -12.65
C GLU A 606 4.28 -13.74 -12.26
N LEU A 607 3.62 -13.79 -11.10
CA LEU A 607 2.75 -14.92 -10.74
C LEU A 607 1.63 -15.10 -11.77
N HIS A 608 0.97 -14.03 -12.21
CA HIS A 608 -0.03 -14.10 -13.27
C HIS A 608 0.54 -14.53 -14.64
N ARG A 609 1.82 -14.24 -14.93
CA ARG A 609 2.48 -14.63 -16.19
C ARG A 609 2.98 -16.08 -16.17
N LEU A 610 3.53 -16.51 -15.03
CA LEU A 610 4.16 -17.81 -14.84
C LEU A 610 3.16 -18.90 -14.46
N SER A 611 2.03 -18.52 -13.85
CA SER A 611 0.90 -19.42 -13.63
C SER A 611 -0.13 -19.27 -14.75
N ASP A 612 -1.07 -20.20 -14.78
CA ASP A 612 -2.25 -20.11 -15.67
C ASP A 612 -3.36 -19.23 -15.06
N TYR A 613 -3.11 -18.58 -13.92
CA TYR A 613 -4.13 -17.86 -13.16
C TYR A 613 -4.25 -16.40 -13.59
N SER A 614 -5.37 -16.07 -14.22
CA SER A 614 -5.75 -14.70 -14.57
C SER A 614 -6.37 -13.94 -13.39
N ILE A 615 -6.87 -14.67 -12.39
CA ILE A 615 -7.34 -14.17 -11.11
C ILE A 615 -6.60 -14.87 -9.98
N LEU A 616 -6.10 -14.10 -9.02
CA LEU A 616 -5.57 -14.61 -7.76
C LEU A 616 -6.38 -14.08 -6.58
N PHE A 617 -6.88 -15.00 -5.76
CA PHE A 617 -7.55 -14.68 -4.50
C PHE A 617 -6.61 -14.79 -3.32
N TYR A 618 -6.92 -14.08 -2.24
CA TYR A 618 -6.35 -14.35 -0.92
C TYR A 618 -7.46 -14.30 0.11
N ILE A 619 -7.50 -15.31 0.97
CA ILE A 619 -8.56 -15.51 1.96
C ILE A 619 -8.00 -15.27 3.36
N ILE A 620 -8.63 -14.36 4.10
CA ILE A 620 -8.37 -14.12 5.52
C ILE A 620 -9.58 -14.57 6.32
N ARG A 621 -9.36 -15.50 7.26
CA ARG A 621 -10.39 -15.86 8.26
C ARG A 621 -10.18 -15.04 9.52
N PRO A 622 -11.21 -14.78 10.35
CA PRO A 622 -11.06 -14.07 11.62
C PRO A 622 -9.95 -14.67 12.51
N ALA A 623 -9.88 -16.00 12.58
CA ALA A 623 -8.83 -16.72 13.32
C ALA A 623 -7.41 -16.49 12.77
N ASP A 624 -7.25 -16.11 11.50
CA ASP A 624 -5.93 -15.87 10.91
C ASP A 624 -5.29 -14.58 11.43
N VAL A 625 -6.10 -13.61 11.87
CA VAL A 625 -5.67 -12.27 12.34
C VAL A 625 -5.39 -12.26 13.85
N GLU A 626 -5.80 -13.30 14.57
CA GLU A 626 -5.52 -13.43 16.00
C GLU A 626 -4.02 -13.64 16.25
N ALA A 627 -3.50 -13.06 17.34
CA ALA A 627 -2.08 -13.16 17.70
C ALA A 627 -1.62 -14.63 17.86
N THR A 628 -2.54 -15.49 18.29
CA THR A 628 -2.36 -16.94 18.49
C THR A 628 -2.36 -17.77 17.21
N SER A 629 -2.70 -17.16 16.06
CA SER A 629 -2.76 -17.84 14.76
C SER A 629 -1.41 -18.50 14.43
N SER A 630 -1.41 -19.72 13.88
CA SER A 630 -0.20 -20.34 13.33
C SER A 630 0.09 -19.91 11.90
N LYS A 631 -0.87 -19.28 11.21
CA LYS A 631 -0.74 -18.84 9.82
C LYS A 631 -0.08 -17.46 9.74
N ALA A 632 0.89 -17.32 8.86
CA ALA A 632 1.49 -16.03 8.52
C ALA A 632 0.57 -15.26 7.56
N LEU A 633 0.29 -14.00 7.88
CA LEU A 633 -0.41 -13.12 6.94
C LEU A 633 0.49 -12.77 5.76
N CYS A 634 -0.15 -12.67 4.59
CA CYS A 634 0.49 -12.29 3.35
C CYS A 634 1.02 -10.84 3.39
N CYS A 635 2.31 -10.63 3.09
CA CYS A 635 2.91 -9.29 3.09
C CYS A 635 2.47 -8.41 1.90
N VAL A 636 1.76 -8.98 0.92
CA VAL A 636 1.22 -8.25 -0.23
C VAL A 636 -0.24 -7.81 -0.05
N LEU A 637 -0.82 -7.99 1.14
CA LEU A 637 -2.21 -7.63 1.43
C LEU A 637 -2.55 -6.18 1.02
N GLY A 638 -1.61 -5.28 1.27
CA GLY A 638 -1.70 -3.89 0.84
C GLY A 638 -1.92 -3.74 -0.65
N ASP A 639 -1.39 -4.60 -1.52
CA ASP A 639 -1.53 -4.56 -2.99
C ASP A 639 -2.69 -5.35 -3.58
N LEU A 640 -3.41 -6.13 -2.78
CA LEU A 640 -4.61 -6.85 -3.22
C LEU A 640 -5.89 -6.02 -3.04
N ILE A 641 -6.86 -6.15 -3.93
CA ILE A 641 -8.14 -5.43 -3.86
C ILE A 641 -9.09 -6.17 -2.91
N PRO A 642 -9.55 -5.55 -1.81
CA PRO A 642 -10.56 -6.18 -0.96
C PRO A 642 -11.90 -6.24 -1.69
N VAL A 643 -12.58 -7.38 -1.60
CA VAL A 643 -13.90 -7.58 -2.21
C VAL A 643 -14.97 -7.59 -1.12
N ILE A 644 -15.92 -6.66 -1.21
CA ILE A 644 -17.04 -6.57 -0.27
C ILE A 644 -18.04 -7.71 -0.50
N PRO A 645 -18.70 -8.20 0.57
CA PRO A 645 -19.71 -9.24 0.45
C PRO A 645 -20.96 -8.73 -0.30
N SER A 646 -21.62 -9.66 -0.98
CA SER A 646 -22.91 -9.47 -1.63
C SER A 646 -24.03 -9.45 -0.60
N LYS A 647 -25.07 -8.65 -0.84
CA LYS A 647 -26.29 -8.71 -0.04
C LYS A 647 -27.13 -9.89 -0.51
N ILE A 648 -27.24 -10.90 0.35
CA ILE A 648 -28.05 -12.09 0.07
C ILE A 648 -29.40 -11.91 0.77
N PRO A 649 -30.52 -12.00 0.03
CA PRO A 649 -31.85 -11.97 0.64
C PRO A 649 -32.02 -13.13 1.63
N GLU A 650 -32.66 -12.88 2.76
CA GLU A 650 -33.13 -13.96 3.61
C GLU A 650 -34.32 -14.65 2.96
N TYR A 651 -34.20 -15.95 2.71
CA TYR A 651 -35.24 -16.76 2.11
C TYR A 651 -36.08 -17.43 3.20
N CYS A 652 -37.40 -17.20 3.20
CA CYS A 652 -38.31 -17.93 4.07
C CYS A 652 -38.25 -19.42 3.73
N THR A 653 -37.83 -20.26 4.69
CA THR A 653 -37.61 -21.70 4.50
C THR A 653 -38.87 -22.43 4.03
N VAL A 654 -40.05 -21.91 4.36
CA VAL A 654 -41.36 -22.48 3.97
C VAL A 654 -41.64 -22.31 2.47
N THR A 655 -41.16 -21.22 1.85
CA THR A 655 -41.36 -20.95 0.41
C THR A 655 -40.11 -21.26 -0.43
N ALA A 656 -38.93 -21.29 0.19
CA ALA A 656 -37.67 -21.54 -0.50
C ALA A 656 -37.61 -22.92 -1.18
N SER A 657 -38.29 -23.93 -0.64
CA SER A 657 -38.40 -25.26 -1.25
C SER A 657 -39.12 -25.27 -2.60
N SER A 658 -39.86 -24.21 -2.94
CA SER A 658 -40.51 -24.04 -4.25
C SER A 658 -39.63 -23.33 -5.28
N TRP A 659 -38.50 -22.75 -4.85
CA TRP A 659 -37.60 -21.98 -5.70
C TRP A 659 -36.36 -22.83 -6.00
N ASN A 660 -35.99 -22.95 -7.28
CA ASN A 660 -34.74 -23.62 -7.69
C ASN A 660 -33.53 -22.70 -7.41
N LEU A 661 -33.25 -22.46 -6.14
CA LEU A 661 -32.09 -21.68 -5.68
C LEU A 661 -30.80 -22.50 -5.88
N PRO A 662 -29.71 -21.89 -6.39
CA PRO A 662 -28.41 -22.56 -6.41
C PRO A 662 -27.99 -22.95 -5.00
N GLU A 663 -27.46 -24.17 -4.83
CA GLU A 663 -27.07 -24.72 -3.53
C GLU A 663 -26.11 -23.78 -2.77
N ALA A 664 -25.18 -23.16 -3.49
CA ALA A 664 -24.25 -22.18 -2.94
C ALA A 664 -24.95 -21.08 -2.16
N VAL A 665 -26.06 -20.50 -2.65
CA VAL A 665 -26.76 -19.35 -2.03
C VAL A 665 -27.34 -19.68 -0.65
N GLY A 666 -27.75 -20.94 -0.44
CA GLY A 666 -28.26 -21.40 0.85
C GLY A 666 -27.18 -21.93 1.81
N ARG A 667 -25.93 -22.02 1.34
CA ARG A 667 -24.81 -22.57 2.12
C ARG A 667 -24.35 -21.56 3.16
N VAL A 668 -24.41 -21.95 4.44
CA VAL A 668 -23.89 -21.14 5.54
C VAL A 668 -22.48 -21.59 5.87
N GLU A 669 -21.50 -20.74 5.61
CA GLU A 669 -20.10 -20.97 6.01
C GLU A 669 -19.64 -20.05 7.14
N ARG A 670 -18.48 -20.38 7.72
CA ARG A 670 -17.79 -19.44 8.61
C ARG A 670 -17.37 -18.21 7.81
N PRO A 671 -17.58 -16.98 8.33
CA PRO A 671 -17.26 -15.77 7.57
C PRO A 671 -15.77 -15.63 7.33
N TYR A 672 -15.39 -15.13 6.15
CA TYR A 672 -14.01 -14.80 5.80
C TYR A 672 -13.97 -13.60 4.84
N ALA A 673 -12.86 -12.87 4.83
CA ALA A 673 -12.62 -11.80 3.88
C ALA A 673 -11.89 -12.32 2.64
N ILE A 674 -12.22 -11.76 1.47
CA ILE A 674 -11.58 -12.08 0.20
C ILE A 674 -10.88 -10.86 -0.37
N TYR A 675 -9.69 -11.11 -0.88
CA TYR A 675 -8.89 -10.16 -1.63
C TYR A 675 -8.62 -10.69 -3.03
N LEU A 676 -8.43 -9.79 -3.99
CA LEU A 676 -8.37 -10.07 -5.41
C LEU A 676 -7.16 -9.40 -6.06
N SER A 677 -6.46 -10.11 -6.93
CA SER A 677 -5.46 -9.57 -7.85
C SER A 677 -5.73 -10.04 -9.28
N THR A 678 -5.48 -9.13 -10.23
CA THR A 678 -5.46 -9.37 -11.67
C THR A 678 -4.27 -8.62 -12.29
N PRO A 679 -3.85 -8.95 -13.52
CA PRO A 679 -2.84 -8.16 -14.23
C PRO A 679 -3.20 -6.67 -14.32
N VAL A 680 -4.47 -6.36 -14.54
CA VAL A 680 -5.01 -4.99 -14.59
C VAL A 680 -4.71 -4.24 -13.28
N PHE A 681 -4.95 -4.87 -12.13
CA PHE A 681 -4.72 -4.25 -10.81
C PHE A 681 -3.25 -4.11 -10.47
N CYS A 682 -2.42 -5.06 -10.93
CA CYS A 682 -0.97 -4.94 -10.86
C CYS A 682 -0.46 -3.69 -11.61
N GLY A 683 -1.24 -3.08 -12.51
CA GLY A 683 -0.95 -1.87 -13.27
C GLY A 683 -1.62 -0.56 -12.78
N LEU A 684 -2.40 -0.57 -11.69
CA LEU A 684 -3.08 0.63 -11.16
C LEU A 684 -2.13 1.69 -10.58
N THR A 685 -2.47 2.97 -10.64
CA THR A 685 -1.73 3.97 -9.87
C THR A 685 -2.17 3.90 -8.41
N ARG A 686 -1.26 4.14 -7.45
CA ARG A 686 -1.60 4.16 -6.02
C ARG A 686 -1.35 5.52 -5.43
N GLN A 687 -2.25 5.92 -4.54
CA GLN A 687 -2.12 7.12 -3.75
C GLN A 687 -2.23 6.73 -2.28
N GLU A 688 -1.15 7.01 -1.54
CA GLU A 688 -1.11 6.81 -0.10
C GLU A 688 -1.57 8.10 0.58
N ILE A 689 -2.40 7.99 1.60
CA ILE A 689 -2.85 9.08 2.46
C ILE A 689 -2.35 8.78 3.87
N ASN A 690 -1.51 9.66 4.38
CA ASN A 690 -0.82 9.49 5.66
C ASN A 690 -1.42 10.36 6.78
N ASP A 691 -2.45 11.15 6.49
CA ASP A 691 -3.22 11.88 7.50
C ASP A 691 -3.66 10.96 8.65
N ARG A 692 -3.48 11.42 9.88
CA ARG A 692 -3.93 10.74 11.09
C ARG A 692 -5.43 10.92 11.25
N ILE A 693 -6.18 9.92 10.80
CA ILE A 693 -7.63 9.89 10.89
C ILE A 693 -8.02 9.17 12.17
N ILE A 694 -8.57 9.90 13.13
CA ILE A 694 -9.13 9.32 14.36
C ILE A 694 -10.66 9.31 14.27
N VAL A 695 -11.25 8.13 14.41
CA VAL A 695 -12.69 7.92 14.53
C VAL A 695 -12.99 7.49 15.97
N VAL A 696 -13.86 8.24 16.66
CA VAL A 696 -14.23 7.96 18.06
C VAL A 696 -15.64 7.39 18.10
N GLY A 697 -15.75 6.13 18.53
CA GLY A 697 -17.00 5.41 18.68
C GLY A 697 -17.24 4.42 17.53
N ALA A 698 -17.27 3.12 17.87
CA ALA A 698 -17.61 2.02 16.96
C ALA A 698 -19.12 1.81 16.82
N SER A 699 -19.88 2.90 16.61
CA SER A 699 -21.31 2.80 16.28
C SER A 699 -21.51 2.38 14.82
N ASP A 700 -22.74 2.00 14.46
CA ASP A 700 -23.13 1.69 13.08
C ASP A 700 -22.68 2.78 12.08
N VAL A 701 -22.80 4.05 12.48
CA VAL A 701 -22.35 5.20 11.67
C VAL A 701 -20.83 5.23 11.53
N GLY A 702 -20.09 5.03 12.63
CA GLY A 702 -18.62 5.03 12.61
C GLY A 702 -18.05 3.90 11.78
N ILE A 703 -18.63 2.71 11.90
CA ILE A 703 -18.22 1.54 11.13
C ILE A 703 -18.63 1.67 9.65
N ALA A 704 -19.85 2.14 9.36
CA ALA A 704 -20.28 2.40 7.98
C ALA A 704 -19.40 3.45 7.31
N PHE A 705 -19.02 4.52 8.04
CA PHE A 705 -18.06 5.51 7.55
C PHE A 705 -16.70 4.87 7.22
N LEU A 706 -16.13 4.07 8.12
CA LEU A 706 -14.86 3.38 7.88
C LEU A 706 -14.93 2.43 6.69
N VAL A 707 -16.02 1.68 6.58
CA VAL A 707 -16.26 0.75 5.46
C VAL A 707 -16.42 1.49 4.13
N GLY A 708 -17.12 2.64 4.14
CA GLY A 708 -17.22 3.53 2.99
C GLY A 708 -15.86 4.08 2.57
N LEU A 709 -15.07 4.57 3.53
CA LEU A 709 -13.75 5.15 3.28
C LEU A 709 -12.75 4.14 2.70
N ILE A 710 -12.72 2.92 3.25
CA ILE A 710 -11.71 1.92 2.91
C ILE A 710 -12.10 1.06 1.70
N PHE A 711 -13.37 0.63 1.63
CA PHE A 711 -13.79 -0.41 0.69
C PHE A 711 -14.61 0.11 -0.50
N HIS A 712 -15.19 1.32 -0.42
CA HIS A 712 -16.08 1.87 -1.47
C HIS A 712 -15.39 2.89 -2.38
N SER A 713 -14.09 2.73 -2.65
CA SER A 713 -13.38 3.62 -3.56
C SER A 713 -13.94 3.50 -4.99
N THR A 714 -14.47 4.61 -5.52
CA THR A 714 -15.13 4.69 -6.83
C THR A 714 -14.18 4.98 -7.99
N HIS A 715 -12.89 5.21 -7.71
CA HIS A 715 -11.93 5.58 -8.74
C HIS A 715 -11.32 4.35 -9.42
N HIS A 716 -11.80 4.01 -10.62
CA HIS A 716 -11.31 2.85 -11.39
C HIS A 716 -9.83 2.92 -11.82
N ASN A 717 -9.21 4.11 -11.76
CA ASN A 717 -7.85 4.34 -12.26
C ASN A 717 -6.78 4.48 -11.17
N ILE A 718 -7.19 4.79 -9.94
CA ILE A 718 -6.30 5.09 -8.81
C ILE A 718 -6.79 4.35 -7.59
N ARG A 719 -5.89 3.60 -6.96
CA ARG A 719 -6.15 2.98 -5.67
C ARG A 719 -5.66 3.89 -4.55
N VAL A 720 -6.59 4.35 -3.73
CA VAL A 720 -6.28 5.11 -2.52
C VAL A 720 -6.01 4.14 -1.37
N THR A 721 -5.05 4.45 -0.51
CA THR A 721 -4.72 3.65 0.68
C THR A 721 -4.47 4.59 1.85
N PHE A 722 -5.21 4.38 2.93
CA PHE A 722 -5.08 5.17 4.16
C PHE A 722 -4.20 4.41 5.14
N ASN A 723 -3.11 5.03 5.56
CA ASN A 723 -2.07 4.37 6.34
C ASN A 723 -2.24 4.54 7.86
N ASN A 724 -2.94 5.59 8.29
CA ASN A 724 -3.03 6.01 9.69
C ASN A 724 -4.49 6.21 10.15
N ILE A 725 -5.30 5.15 10.05
CA ILE A 725 -6.67 5.16 10.60
C ILE A 725 -6.68 4.52 11.99
N ILE A 726 -7.20 5.26 12.97
CA ILE A 726 -7.37 4.81 14.35
C ILE A 726 -8.84 4.88 14.73
N LEU A 727 -9.39 3.77 15.21
CA LEU A 727 -10.71 3.69 15.83
C LEU A 727 -10.56 3.62 17.34
N VAL A 728 -11.08 4.61 18.06
CA VAL A 728 -11.18 4.60 19.52
C VAL A 728 -12.56 4.07 19.90
N SER A 729 -12.60 2.96 20.64
CA SER A 729 -13.85 2.32 21.06
C SER A 729 -13.73 1.79 22.47
N ALA A 730 -14.77 1.95 23.30
CA ALA A 730 -14.76 1.45 24.67
C ALA A 730 -14.61 -0.09 24.75
N HIS A 731 -15.08 -0.80 23.72
CA HIS A 731 -15.12 -2.27 23.68
C HIS A 731 -14.48 -2.87 22.41
N GLY A 732 -13.71 -2.06 21.66
CA GLY A 732 -13.13 -2.48 20.39
C GLY A 732 -14.17 -2.72 19.28
N LEU A 733 -13.83 -3.60 18.33
CA LEU A 733 -14.73 -4.11 17.29
C LEU A 733 -15.43 -5.37 17.77
N VAL A 734 -16.71 -5.54 17.43
CA VAL A 734 -17.50 -6.70 17.85
C VAL A 734 -17.06 -7.95 17.08
N PRO A 735 -16.51 -9.00 17.74
CA PRO A 735 -16.17 -10.24 17.05
C PRO A 735 -17.46 -11.02 16.72
N TYR A 736 -17.45 -11.75 15.61
CA TYR A 736 -18.52 -12.70 15.32
C TYR A 736 -18.56 -13.81 16.40
N ARG A 737 -19.66 -13.86 17.14
CA ARG A 737 -20.00 -14.93 18.07
C ARG A 737 -21.48 -15.23 17.90
N SER A 738 -21.86 -16.43 17.50
CA SER A 738 -23.28 -16.80 17.39
C SER A 738 -23.89 -16.88 18.79
N ASN A 739 -24.78 -15.96 19.15
CA ASN A 739 -25.53 -16.04 20.40
C ASN A 739 -26.93 -15.44 20.19
N ARG A 740 -27.88 -16.32 19.90
CA ARG A 740 -29.28 -15.97 19.63
C ARG A 740 -29.89 -15.01 20.66
N PHE A 741 -29.61 -15.20 21.96
CA PHE A 741 -30.14 -14.34 23.01
C PHE A 741 -29.61 -12.91 22.91
N ARG A 742 -28.32 -12.75 22.62
CA ARG A 742 -27.69 -11.45 22.44
C ARG A 742 -28.22 -10.76 21.17
N ASP A 743 -28.39 -11.54 20.10
CA ASP A 743 -28.76 -11.02 18.79
C ASP A 743 -30.23 -10.52 18.76
N ILE A 744 -31.08 -10.96 19.70
CA ILE A 744 -32.48 -10.50 19.85
C ILE A 744 -32.68 -9.45 20.96
N MET A 745 -31.68 -9.18 21.81
CA MET A 745 -31.77 -8.20 22.91
C MET A 745 -31.90 -6.76 22.41
N THR A 746 -31.37 -6.48 21.22
CA THR A 746 -31.42 -5.17 20.56
C THR A 746 -32.02 -5.32 19.17
N PRO A 747 -32.76 -4.32 18.66
CA PRO A 747 -33.30 -4.37 17.32
C PRO A 747 -32.19 -4.41 16.29
N ASN A 748 -32.40 -5.19 15.22
CA ASN A 748 -31.50 -5.17 14.08
C ASN A 748 -31.73 -3.89 13.27
N THR A 749 -30.99 -2.83 13.60
CA THR A 749 -31.12 -1.49 12.98
C THR A 749 -30.17 -1.23 11.83
N SER A 750 -29.17 -2.09 11.62
CA SER A 750 -28.19 -1.91 10.55
C SER A 750 -27.59 -3.22 10.06
N GLU A 751 -26.94 -3.17 8.90
CA GLU A 751 -26.20 -4.29 8.33
C GLU A 751 -24.86 -4.55 9.05
N VAL A 752 -24.46 -3.64 9.96
CA VAL A 752 -23.18 -3.70 10.67
C VAL A 752 -23.29 -4.70 11.82
N SER A 753 -23.13 -5.98 11.51
CA SER A 753 -23.04 -7.06 12.50
C SER A 753 -21.61 -7.55 12.66
N GLY A 754 -21.32 -8.25 13.77
CA GLY A 754 -20.05 -8.97 13.92
C GLY A 754 -19.79 -9.97 12.79
N TYR A 755 -20.85 -10.58 12.22
CA TYR A 755 -20.76 -11.45 11.05
C TYR A 755 -20.32 -10.68 9.80
N TYR A 756 -20.99 -9.56 9.50
CA TYR A 756 -20.62 -8.69 8.38
C TYR A 756 -19.19 -8.17 8.51
N LEU A 757 -18.77 -7.75 9.71
CA LEU A 757 -17.40 -7.31 9.96
C LEU A 757 -16.37 -8.42 9.83
N SER A 758 -16.76 -9.69 9.96
CA SER A 758 -15.90 -10.86 9.76
C SER A 758 -15.82 -11.30 8.29
N LEU A 759 -16.82 -10.94 7.47
CA LEU A 759 -16.74 -11.02 6.01
C LEU A 759 -15.85 -9.92 5.42
N LEU A 760 -15.60 -8.89 6.22
CA LEU A 760 -14.57 -7.88 5.99
C LEU A 760 -13.35 -8.22 6.84
N SER A 761 -12.22 -7.59 6.52
CA SER A 761 -11.02 -7.64 7.35
C SER A 761 -10.69 -6.23 7.79
N LEU A 762 -11.64 -5.57 8.46
CA LEU A 762 -11.52 -4.16 8.84
C LEU A 762 -10.31 -3.92 9.76
N SER A 763 -10.03 -4.87 10.65
CA SER A 763 -8.88 -4.83 11.57
C SER A 763 -7.52 -4.81 10.89
N THR A 764 -7.40 -5.21 9.61
CA THR A 764 -6.13 -5.09 8.86
C THR A 764 -5.86 -3.67 8.35
N TYR A 765 -6.86 -2.78 8.39
CA TYR A 765 -6.75 -1.40 7.91
C TYR A 765 -6.87 -0.36 9.02
N VAL A 766 -7.49 -0.72 10.13
CA VAL A 766 -7.82 0.19 11.23
C VAL A 766 -7.15 -0.29 12.50
N THR A 767 -6.35 0.58 13.11
CA THR A 767 -5.82 0.34 14.45
C THR A 767 -6.91 0.61 15.47
N VAL A 768 -7.28 -0.39 16.26
CA VAL A 768 -8.35 -0.25 17.26
C VAL A 768 -7.73 0.00 18.63
N ILE A 769 -7.99 1.17 19.20
CA ILE A 769 -7.60 1.51 20.57
C ILE A 769 -8.80 1.31 21.48
N THR A 770 -8.69 0.35 22.39
CA THR A 770 -9.73 0.10 23.39
C THR A 770 -9.63 1.11 24.52
N GLY A 771 -10.61 2.02 24.61
CA GLY A 771 -10.58 3.08 25.61
C GLY A 771 -11.72 4.07 25.49
N VAL A 772 -11.84 4.91 26.51
CA VAL A 772 -12.83 5.99 26.57
C VAL A 772 -12.13 7.32 26.38
N MET A 773 -12.59 8.09 25.40
CA MET A 773 -12.14 9.46 25.20
C MET A 773 -12.72 10.35 26.30
N SER A 774 -11.87 10.98 27.10
CA SER A 774 -12.26 11.82 28.24
C SER A 774 -12.18 13.33 27.96
N ALA A 775 -11.35 13.76 27.00
CA ALA A 775 -11.18 15.17 26.66
C ALA A 775 -10.73 15.36 25.20
N ILE A 776 -10.99 16.56 24.67
CA ILE A 776 -10.57 17.01 23.34
C ILE A 776 -9.86 18.35 23.48
N ASP A 777 -8.62 18.45 23.03
CA ASP A 777 -7.89 19.71 22.86
C ASP A 777 -7.82 20.05 21.36
N ARG A 778 -8.72 20.94 20.93
CA ARG A 778 -8.82 21.37 19.54
C ARG A 778 -7.64 22.24 19.10
N LYS A 779 -7.00 22.95 20.04
CA LYS A 779 -5.90 23.88 19.72
C LYS A 779 -4.64 23.11 19.36
N ASN A 780 -4.34 22.07 20.13
CA ASN A 780 -3.20 21.18 19.89
C ASN A 780 -3.54 19.97 19.00
N LYS A 781 -4.79 19.87 18.51
CA LYS A 781 -5.33 18.75 17.73
C LYS A 781 -5.03 17.38 18.36
N CYS A 782 -5.38 17.23 19.64
CA CYS A 782 -5.24 15.95 20.34
C CYS A 782 -6.48 15.57 21.16
N ILE A 783 -6.65 14.28 21.38
CA ILE A 783 -7.67 13.72 22.27
C ILE A 783 -7.01 12.99 23.43
N VAL A 784 -7.69 12.91 24.56
CA VAL A 784 -7.23 12.14 25.73
C VAL A 784 -8.02 10.84 25.81
N VAL A 785 -7.34 9.71 25.68
CA VAL A 785 -7.93 8.36 25.79
C VAL A 785 -7.21 7.61 26.90
N ASN A 786 -7.97 7.16 27.91
CA ASN A 786 -7.41 6.47 29.09
C ASN A 786 -6.26 7.26 29.77
N GLY A 787 -6.27 8.60 29.70
CA GLY A 787 -5.20 9.45 30.23
C GLY A 787 -3.98 9.66 29.32
N THR A 788 -3.96 9.06 28.13
CA THR A 788 -2.91 9.24 27.11
C THR A 788 -3.37 10.21 26.01
N ASN A 789 -2.44 11.00 25.47
CA ASN A 789 -2.73 11.95 24.40
C ASN A 789 -2.55 11.29 23.03
N LEU A 790 -3.54 11.42 22.15
CA LEU A 790 -3.48 10.98 20.75
C LEU A 790 -3.67 12.17 19.82
N ASN A 791 -2.68 12.42 18.96
CA ASN A 791 -2.71 13.52 17.98
C ASN A 791 -3.49 13.11 16.72
N TYR A 792 -4.27 14.04 16.17
CA TYR A 792 -5.05 13.82 14.95
C TYR A 792 -4.84 14.92 13.92
N ASP A 793 -4.94 14.53 12.65
CA ASP A 793 -5.10 15.47 11.53
C ASP A 793 -6.60 15.70 11.26
N LEU A 794 -7.36 14.60 11.28
CA LEU A 794 -8.82 14.58 11.13
C LEU A 794 -9.46 13.80 12.29
N LEU A 795 -10.49 14.37 12.91
CA LEU A 795 -11.24 13.76 14.03
C LEU A 795 -12.71 13.63 13.68
N PHE A 796 -13.23 12.40 13.73
CA PHE A 796 -14.64 12.08 13.51
C PHE A 796 -15.26 11.55 14.80
N LEU A 797 -16.38 12.13 15.22
CA LEU A 797 -17.09 11.73 16.44
C LEU A 797 -18.36 10.96 16.07
N THR A 798 -18.35 9.67 16.34
CA THR A 798 -19.43 8.70 16.03
C THR A 798 -19.82 7.92 17.29
N CYS A 799 -19.88 8.61 18.44
CA CYS A 799 -20.09 8.02 19.77
C CYS A 799 -21.48 7.40 20.00
N GLY A 800 -22.44 7.61 19.08
CA GLY A 800 -23.80 7.11 19.22
C GLY A 800 -24.58 7.73 20.39
N LYS A 801 -25.70 7.09 20.75
CA LYS A 801 -26.48 7.38 21.97
C LYS A 801 -26.36 6.20 22.92
N GLN A 802 -26.41 6.47 24.21
CA GLN A 802 -26.40 5.45 25.27
C GLN A 802 -27.49 5.79 26.27
N TYR A 803 -28.29 4.80 26.64
CA TYR A 803 -29.06 4.81 27.87
C TYR A 803 -28.13 5.06 29.05
N GLN A 804 -28.56 5.92 29.96
CA GLN A 804 -27.86 6.18 31.20
C GLN A 804 -28.69 5.59 32.34
N MET A 805 -28.02 5.03 33.33
CA MET A 805 -28.68 4.77 34.60
C MET A 805 -29.26 6.08 35.13
N PRO A 806 -30.48 6.07 35.71
CA PRO A 806 -31.08 7.26 36.30
C PRO A 806 -30.09 7.95 37.24
N LYS A 807 -29.80 9.24 37.00
CA LYS A 807 -28.92 10.02 37.88
C LYS A 807 -29.64 10.29 39.20
N ARG A 808 -28.89 10.13 40.29
CA ARG A 808 -29.30 10.33 41.70
C ARG A 808 -30.18 11.57 41.86
N THR A 809 -31.38 11.40 42.42
CA THR A 809 -32.01 12.46 43.21
C THR A 809 -31.58 12.24 44.66
N GLU A 810 -31.17 13.29 45.36
CA GLU A 810 -30.97 13.22 46.80
C GLU A 810 -32.28 12.78 47.44
N ASP A 811 -32.28 11.66 48.16
CA ASP A 811 -33.41 11.34 49.01
C ASP A 811 -33.54 12.44 50.08
N LYS A 812 -34.74 12.69 50.60
CA LYS A 812 -35.06 13.76 51.57
C LYS A 812 -34.25 13.68 52.89
N ARG A 813 -33.37 12.68 53.04
CA ARG A 813 -32.52 12.38 54.19
C ARG A 813 -31.01 12.48 53.89
N GLY A 814 -30.61 12.87 52.67
CA GLY A 814 -29.19 13.08 52.32
C GLY A 814 -28.33 11.83 52.28
N GLN A 815 -28.92 10.62 52.36
CA GLN A 815 -28.18 9.36 52.20
C GLN A 815 -28.03 9.03 50.71
N THR A 816 -26.78 8.79 50.30
CA THR A 816 -26.44 8.35 48.96
C THR A 816 -26.62 6.83 48.88
N VAL A 817 -27.64 6.35 48.19
CA VAL A 817 -27.79 4.92 47.91
C VAL A 817 -26.79 4.52 46.83
N GLU A 818 -26.01 3.47 47.12
CA GLU A 818 -25.09 2.84 46.17
C GLU A 818 -25.84 2.22 45.00
N ARG A 819 -25.15 2.13 43.85
CA ARG A 819 -25.66 1.54 42.61
C ARG A 819 -26.21 0.13 42.91
N PRO A 820 -27.52 -0.15 42.72
CA PRO A 820 -28.02 -1.50 42.92
C PRO A 820 -27.35 -2.44 41.92
N ASN A 821 -26.72 -3.51 42.40
CA ASN A 821 -26.02 -4.48 41.54
C ASN A 821 -26.95 -5.24 40.58
N ASN A 822 -28.26 -5.03 40.68
CA ASN A 822 -29.32 -5.69 39.91
C ASN A 822 -29.98 -4.79 38.85
N VAL A 823 -29.44 -3.60 38.56
CA VAL A 823 -29.91 -2.74 37.47
C VAL A 823 -28.92 -2.79 36.31
N PHE A 824 -29.42 -3.12 35.12
CA PHE A 824 -28.62 -3.21 33.90
C PHE A 824 -29.15 -2.24 32.85
N VAL A 825 -28.26 -1.79 31.96
CA VAL A 825 -28.60 -0.86 30.89
C VAL A 825 -28.24 -1.51 29.56
N VAL A 826 -29.23 -1.66 28.68
CA VAL A 826 -29.08 -2.32 27.38
C VAL A 826 -28.56 -1.32 26.36
N ASN A 827 -27.23 -1.21 26.21
CA ASN A 827 -26.59 -0.20 25.36
C ASN A 827 -25.88 -0.75 24.12
N THR A 828 -25.14 -1.85 24.24
CA THR A 828 -24.37 -2.43 23.13
C THR A 828 -24.29 -3.94 23.25
N GLU A 829 -24.19 -4.65 22.13
CA GLU A 829 -24.03 -6.11 22.11
C GLU A 829 -22.85 -6.61 22.98
N THR A 830 -21.80 -5.81 23.12
CA THR A 830 -20.60 -6.11 23.93
C THR A 830 -20.74 -5.75 25.40
N ALA A 831 -21.45 -4.67 25.74
CA ALA A 831 -21.78 -4.36 27.14
C ALA A 831 -22.80 -5.39 27.66
N ASN A 832 -23.88 -5.61 26.91
CA ASN A 832 -25.00 -6.51 27.21
C ASN A 832 -24.63 -8.01 27.13
N GLY A 833 -23.39 -8.32 26.71
CA GLY A 833 -22.90 -9.66 26.41
C GLY A 833 -21.58 -10.02 27.08
N GLY A 834 -21.07 -9.20 27.99
CA GLY A 834 -19.92 -9.56 28.83
C GLY A 834 -20.21 -10.80 29.67
N GLU A 835 -19.19 -11.61 29.96
CA GLU A 835 -19.32 -12.83 30.79
C GLU A 835 -20.01 -12.55 32.12
N ALA A 836 -19.82 -11.37 32.72
CA ALA A 836 -20.43 -10.98 33.99
C ALA A 836 -21.95 -10.78 33.90
N GLU A 837 -22.47 -10.12 32.85
CA GLU A 837 -23.90 -9.89 32.67
C GLU A 837 -24.60 -11.15 32.16
N GLN A 838 -23.95 -11.95 31.31
CA GLN A 838 -24.46 -13.27 30.91
C GLN A 838 -24.47 -14.27 32.07
N CYS A 839 -23.47 -14.27 32.95
CA CYS A 839 -23.49 -15.09 34.17
C CYS A 839 -24.57 -14.62 35.14
N THR A 840 -24.84 -13.32 35.23
CA THR A 840 -25.91 -12.78 36.08
C THR A 840 -27.29 -13.10 35.52
N LEU A 841 -27.52 -12.91 34.21
CA LEU A 841 -28.76 -13.27 33.54
C LEU A 841 -29.00 -14.79 33.50
N ARG A 842 -27.97 -15.62 33.27
CA ARG A 842 -28.07 -17.09 33.38
C ARG A 842 -28.26 -17.54 34.83
N GLY A 843 -27.67 -16.85 35.80
CA GLY A 843 -27.87 -17.07 37.22
C GLY A 843 -29.30 -16.76 37.70
N LEU A 844 -30.03 -15.89 36.98
CA LEU A 844 -31.47 -15.67 37.22
C LEU A 844 -32.35 -16.82 36.66
N VAL A 845 -31.82 -17.61 35.72
CA VAL A 845 -32.49 -18.77 35.09
C VAL A 845 -32.11 -20.09 35.78
N GLN A 846 -30.92 -20.18 36.39
CA GLN A 846 -30.45 -21.37 37.11
C GLN A 846 -30.79 -21.30 38.62
N GLU A 847 -31.62 -22.25 39.06
CA GLU A 847 -32.01 -22.59 40.44
C GLU A 847 -32.65 -21.48 41.30
N ASP A 848 -33.96 -21.64 41.57
CA ASP A 848 -34.72 -21.08 42.70
C ASP A 848 -34.55 -19.59 43.05
N HIS A 849 -34.15 -18.74 42.10
CA HIS A 849 -34.12 -17.29 42.33
C HIS A 849 -35.55 -16.72 42.32
N PRO A 850 -36.06 -16.15 43.43
CA PRO A 850 -37.47 -15.75 43.57
C PRO A 850 -37.78 -14.34 43.03
N GLY A 851 -36.82 -13.67 42.37
CA GLY A 851 -36.94 -12.26 41.99
C GLY A 851 -37.73 -12.01 40.70
N ASP A 852 -38.54 -10.96 40.68
CA ASP A 852 -39.19 -10.46 39.46
C ASP A 852 -38.22 -9.63 38.61
N ILE A 853 -38.40 -9.65 37.28
CA ILE A 853 -37.63 -8.85 36.33
C ILE A 853 -38.47 -7.68 35.88
N ILE A 854 -37.92 -6.47 35.98
CA ILE A 854 -38.55 -5.24 35.49
C ILE A 854 -37.79 -4.77 34.26
N VAL A 855 -38.48 -4.66 33.13
CA VAL A 855 -37.95 -4.03 31.92
C VAL A 855 -38.57 -2.64 31.81
N TYR A 856 -37.74 -1.60 31.93
CA TYR A 856 -38.19 -0.21 31.94
C TYR A 856 -37.80 0.50 30.64
N GLY A 857 -38.78 0.97 29.87
CA GLY A 857 -38.53 1.64 28.59
C GLY A 857 -39.78 1.78 27.72
N TYR A 858 -39.66 2.49 26.60
CA TYR A 858 -40.74 2.69 25.62
C TYR A 858 -40.22 2.63 24.17
N THR A 859 -39.02 2.11 23.97
CA THR A 859 -38.38 1.97 22.66
C THR A 859 -38.45 0.52 22.21
N LEU A 860 -38.17 0.26 20.92
CA LEU A 860 -38.10 -1.09 20.37
C LEU A 860 -37.08 -1.97 21.13
N ASP A 861 -35.98 -1.38 21.61
CA ASP A 861 -35.00 -2.06 22.48
C ASP A 861 -35.64 -2.72 23.71
N ALA A 862 -36.63 -2.08 24.31
CA ALA A 862 -37.29 -2.59 25.50
C ALA A 862 -38.15 -3.83 25.19
N TYR A 863 -38.76 -3.89 24.00
CA TYR A 863 -39.51 -5.07 23.53
C TYR A 863 -38.57 -6.22 23.14
N CYS A 864 -37.47 -5.91 22.46
CA CYS A 864 -36.40 -6.85 22.17
C CYS A 864 -35.83 -7.47 23.45
N CYS A 865 -35.62 -6.66 24.49
CA CYS A 865 -35.20 -7.14 25.81
C CYS A 865 -36.23 -8.08 26.46
N VAL A 866 -37.53 -7.77 26.39
CA VAL A 866 -38.59 -8.68 26.88
C VAL A 866 -38.55 -10.03 26.15
N GLU A 867 -38.47 -10.02 24.82
CA GLU A 867 -38.37 -11.25 24.02
C GLU A 867 -37.11 -12.06 24.37
N ALA A 868 -35.97 -11.39 24.54
CA ALA A 868 -34.73 -12.04 24.94
C ALA A 868 -34.83 -12.72 26.31
N VAL A 869 -35.47 -12.06 27.28
CA VAL A 869 -35.69 -12.61 28.63
C VAL A 869 -36.66 -13.79 28.62
N ILE A 870 -37.68 -13.76 27.75
CA ILE A 870 -38.59 -14.88 27.51
C ILE A 870 -37.83 -16.07 26.92
N GLU A 871 -37.03 -15.85 25.88
CA GLU A 871 -36.25 -16.90 25.20
C GLU A 871 -35.23 -17.52 26.17
N LEU A 872 -34.67 -16.73 27.09
CA LEU A 872 -33.79 -17.20 28.17
C LEU A 872 -34.50 -18.14 29.16
N GLY A 873 -35.83 -18.27 29.12
CA GLY A 873 -36.62 -19.22 29.91
C GLY A 873 -37.28 -18.62 31.14
N VAL A 874 -37.33 -17.29 31.28
CA VAL A 874 -38.02 -16.63 32.40
C VAL A 874 -39.55 -16.71 32.18
N PRO A 875 -40.33 -17.21 33.16
CA PRO A 875 -41.78 -17.25 33.07
C PRO A 875 -42.40 -15.86 32.86
N TYR A 876 -43.39 -15.76 31.96
CA TYR A 876 -44.05 -14.49 31.61
C TYR A 876 -44.62 -13.73 32.82
N ASN A 877 -45.11 -14.44 33.83
CA ASN A 877 -45.70 -13.86 35.05
C ASN A 877 -44.67 -13.21 35.99
N ARG A 878 -43.38 -13.33 35.70
CA ARG A 878 -42.27 -12.71 36.44
C ARG A 878 -41.64 -11.53 35.71
N ILE A 879 -42.16 -11.17 34.54
CA ILE A 879 -41.64 -10.08 33.70
C ILE A 879 -42.63 -8.92 33.74
N TYR A 880 -42.18 -7.79 34.30
CA TYR A 880 -42.96 -6.56 34.37
C TYR A 880 -42.40 -5.53 33.39
N PHE A 881 -43.16 -5.25 32.33
CA PHE A 881 -42.81 -4.21 31.37
C PHE A 881 -43.37 -2.85 31.84
N VAL A 882 -42.49 -1.90 32.13
CA VAL A 882 -42.85 -0.60 32.71
C VAL A 882 -42.55 0.53 31.73
N LEU A 883 -43.61 1.25 31.35
CA LEU A 883 -43.51 2.42 30.48
C LEU A 883 -43.17 3.68 31.29
N PRO A 884 -42.14 4.46 30.92
CA PRO A 884 -41.89 5.76 31.53
C PRO A 884 -43.03 6.76 31.29
N PRO A 885 -43.23 7.72 32.21
CA PRO A 885 -44.23 8.77 32.03
C PRO A 885 -43.91 9.63 30.79
N ARG A 886 -44.90 9.79 29.90
CA ARG A 886 -44.77 10.63 28.70
C ARG A 886 -44.61 12.10 29.11
N THR A 887 -43.51 12.74 28.73
CA THR A 887 -43.34 14.19 28.92
C THR A 887 -44.24 14.92 27.91
N ASN A 888 -45.28 15.59 28.41
CA ASN A 888 -46.34 16.24 27.63
C ASN A 888 -45.91 17.52 26.86
N GLU A 889 -44.62 17.73 26.56
CA GLU A 889 -44.13 19.06 26.13
C GLU A 889 -43.67 19.19 24.66
N ASP A 890 -43.77 18.16 23.81
CA ASP A 890 -43.47 18.33 22.38
C ASP A 890 -44.59 17.81 21.45
N PRO A 891 -45.40 18.69 20.82
CA PRO A 891 -46.53 18.31 19.98
C PRO A 891 -46.15 17.70 18.62
N TYR A 892 -44.86 17.69 18.25
CA TYR A 892 -44.38 17.18 16.95
C TYR A 892 -43.85 15.75 17.00
N VAL A 893 -43.93 15.08 18.15
CA VAL A 893 -43.41 13.72 18.34
C VAL A 893 -44.58 12.72 18.34
N HIS A 894 -45.09 12.41 17.14
CA HIS A 894 -45.89 11.20 16.94
C HIS A 894 -44.99 9.96 17.07
N ASN A 895 -44.76 9.49 18.31
CA ASN A 895 -43.96 8.29 18.56
C ASN A 895 -44.87 7.13 19.01
N THR A 896 -45.45 6.41 18.05
CA THR A 896 -45.71 4.98 18.27
C THR A 896 -44.39 4.22 18.13
N ILE A 897 -44.22 3.15 18.90
CA ILE A 897 -42.92 2.45 19.01
C ILE A 897 -42.55 1.77 17.69
N PHE A 898 -43.58 1.46 16.89
CA PHE A 898 -43.48 0.81 15.59
C PHE A 898 -43.50 1.80 14.41
N ASN A 899 -43.62 3.11 14.66
CA ASN A 899 -43.92 4.12 13.62
C ASN A 899 -45.17 3.80 12.78
N ASP A 900 -46.04 2.92 13.29
CA ASP A 900 -47.26 2.43 12.65
C ASP A 900 -48.33 2.23 13.74
N ASN A 901 -49.45 2.94 13.61
CA ASN A 901 -50.53 2.90 14.59
C ASN A 901 -51.32 1.59 14.55
N ASP A 902 -51.43 0.94 13.39
CA ASP A 902 -52.17 -0.30 13.23
C ASP A 902 -51.41 -1.46 13.89
N VAL A 903 -50.07 -1.46 13.77
CA VAL A 903 -49.19 -2.41 14.46
C VAL A 903 -49.26 -2.21 15.98
N GLU A 904 -49.17 -0.96 16.44
CA GLU A 904 -49.27 -0.60 17.85
C GLU A 904 -50.62 -1.03 18.45
N ASP A 905 -51.73 -0.77 17.76
CA ASP A 905 -53.06 -1.15 18.21
C ASP A 905 -53.24 -2.67 18.25
N ALA A 906 -52.72 -3.39 17.24
CA ALA A 906 -52.75 -4.84 17.20
C ALA A 906 -51.95 -5.47 18.36
N VAL A 907 -50.75 -4.95 18.65
CA VAL A 907 -49.91 -5.40 19.77
C VAL A 907 -50.61 -5.13 21.10
N ASN A 908 -51.12 -3.92 21.32
CA ASN A 908 -51.85 -3.54 22.54
C ASN A 908 -53.13 -4.36 22.74
N ALA A 909 -53.86 -4.68 21.67
CA ALA A 909 -55.02 -5.57 21.74
C ALA A 909 -54.62 -6.98 22.17
N LYS A 910 -53.49 -7.49 21.66
CA LYS A 910 -52.97 -8.82 22.00
C LYS A 910 -52.49 -8.89 23.46
N ILE A 911 -51.81 -7.85 23.94
CA ILE A 911 -51.38 -7.72 25.35
C ILE A 911 -52.62 -7.74 26.27
N LYS A 912 -53.62 -6.89 26.01
CA LYS A 912 -54.88 -6.85 26.78
C LYS A 912 -55.65 -8.17 26.74
N ALA A 913 -55.57 -8.93 25.65
CA ALA A 913 -56.18 -10.25 25.54
C ALA A 913 -55.45 -11.31 26.37
N HIS A 914 -54.14 -11.15 26.58
CA HIS A 914 -53.34 -12.00 27.47
C HIS A 914 -53.54 -11.66 28.94
N GLU A 915 -53.63 -10.39 29.33
CA GLU A 915 -53.92 -9.97 30.71
C GLU A 915 -55.31 -10.43 31.23
N ARG A 916 -56.23 -10.75 30.30
CA ARG A 916 -57.58 -11.25 30.61
C ARG A 916 -57.67 -12.78 30.70
N ARG A 917 -56.60 -13.50 30.40
CA ARG A 917 -56.47 -14.95 30.56
C ARG A 917 -55.61 -15.26 31.76
#